data_AF-A0AAU6C9R2-F1
#
_entry.id   AF-A0AAU6C9R2-F1
#
_cell.length_a   1.000
_cell.length_b   1.000
_cell.length_c   1.000
_cell.angle_alpha   90.00
_cell.angle_beta   90.00
_cell.angle_gamma   90.00
#
_symmetry.space_group_name_H-M   'P 1'
#
loop_
_entity.id
_entity.type
_entity.pdbx_description
1 polymer ?
#
loop_
_entity_poly.entity_id
_entity_poly.type
_entity_poly.pdbx_seq_one_letter_code
_entity_poly.pdbx_strand_id
1 'polypeptide(L)'
;MSVFRPSQSYRADLDIRLGGGRTPSWIRPPAEGAAPNSAAWLVVMPRRAGKTWLAQGIADLRPDGGTVRVDLRSSASVRKTRLGCLTGVKSAPPVGEGQLVIVDEPALARPGGPGLAPEVLAEGLHRIGDTGATALVLATPAESALLVPHLGPDANKDVLRPPVLDAGESARMAARAPQWAPALVDWLRDAEAGWLHTPFLLELVLHSAEERPALRTDPEALLRAAAEVAEDRHEYIQQWFHNGLGEQHRAALRAARWRAAGLPVPADPAVRATDGPASAYRSAAGVTAYGAASGGGAAASADGSDRGRNGASLADDPVLARHLPEVLRVHHISDLHHGGRLSATVDAKDRTQAGHKLAALAGAGTALDSYLDHVRQLAAQGRAPHLVVVTGDIVDRPSDAHGALARAWLDELAGLLAAHRDLRPDDPRILLVGGNHDVSWDLALDPSPQARHHWFAATFAGLPHPDLQLADLRARRLYVGYPGFGLRFALLGSAESGGEAARDEDRERLRGIQERYAAAAGGAGGDGAGGGGAGGGGAGGGGAAGAPADVDIAAVVRDFERHDPAVIARGVLDRLSAERGYVTVAALHHPLTPVPTVEVAPYSGVVNAGQARRALAAARTSLVLHGHTHEAFAAAERLLGAGPPWTVRIAGAPALASRDTDERNGYNELFVAREGGGTHTLAVRTVRLDGGQWTPGDVYAFRPGAPTERTLTDLCADA
;
A
#
# COMPACT_ATOMS: atom_id res chain seq x y z
N MET A 1 15.01 -23.62 30.78
CA MET A 1 13.93 -24.04 29.86
C MET A 1 12.92 -22.90 29.82
N SER A 2 12.56 -22.42 28.63
CA SER A 2 11.57 -21.34 28.47
C SER A 2 10.21 -21.81 29.00
N VAL A 3 9.58 -20.98 29.84
CA VAL A 3 8.25 -21.18 30.44
C VAL A 3 7.16 -20.96 29.41
N PHE A 4 7.37 -20.04 28.47
CA PHE A 4 6.47 -19.80 27.35
C PHE A 4 6.94 -20.55 26.12
N ARG A 5 6.06 -21.30 25.46
CA ARG A 5 6.42 -22.10 24.28
C ARG A 5 5.29 -22.04 23.26
N PRO A 6 5.38 -21.16 22.25
CA PRO A 6 4.35 -21.03 21.20
C PRO A 6 4.08 -22.35 20.47
N SER A 7 5.09 -23.23 20.42
CA SER A 7 5.04 -24.56 19.84
C SER A 7 4.66 -25.67 20.81
N GLN A 8 4.44 -25.43 22.10
CA GLN A 8 3.99 -26.42 23.10
C GLN A 8 2.79 -25.95 23.90
N SER A 9 2.21 -24.82 23.54
CA SER A 9 1.04 -24.26 24.21
C SER A 9 -0.22 -25.14 24.03
N TYR A 10 -0.12 -26.26 23.30
CA TYR A 10 -1.11 -27.35 23.20
C TYR A 10 -1.18 -28.33 24.36
N ARG A 11 -0.36 -28.18 25.39
CA ARG A 11 -0.48 -29.06 26.55
C ARG A 11 -1.73 -28.69 27.35
N ALA A 12 -2.48 -29.70 27.78
CA ALA A 12 -3.72 -29.52 28.54
C ALA A 12 -3.53 -28.70 29.83
N ASP A 13 -2.36 -28.83 30.48
CA ASP A 13 -2.01 -28.05 31.67
C ASP A 13 -1.81 -26.55 31.41
N LEU A 14 -1.83 -26.13 30.14
CA LEU A 14 -1.66 -24.74 29.71
C LEU A 14 -2.93 -24.13 29.07
N ASP A 15 -4.07 -24.84 29.08
CA ASP A 15 -5.32 -24.32 28.52
C ASP A 15 -5.84 -23.14 29.35
N ILE A 16 -5.74 -21.95 28.77
CA ILE A 16 -6.19 -20.72 29.41
C ILE A 16 -7.67 -20.45 29.21
N ARG A 17 -8.33 -21.03 28.20
CA ARG A 17 -9.73 -20.73 27.87
C ARG A 17 -10.69 -21.58 28.70
N LEU A 18 -10.31 -22.82 29.00
CA LEU A 18 -11.15 -23.78 29.73
C LEU A 18 -10.61 -24.15 31.11
N GLY A 19 -9.46 -23.59 31.51
CA GLY A 19 -8.85 -23.82 32.82
C GLY A 19 -9.69 -23.30 34.01
N GLY A 20 -9.55 -23.96 35.16
CA GLY A 20 -10.19 -23.57 36.42
C GLY A 20 -11.67 -23.90 36.53
N GLY A 21 -12.16 -24.90 35.77
CA GLY A 21 -13.56 -25.33 35.79
C GLY A 21 -14.54 -24.35 35.15
N ARG A 22 -14.04 -23.33 34.42
CA ARG A 22 -14.87 -22.33 33.75
C ARG A 22 -15.08 -22.73 32.29
N THR A 23 -16.34 -22.77 31.88
CA THR A 23 -16.73 -22.93 30.47
C THR A 23 -17.20 -21.57 29.92
N PRO A 24 -16.47 -20.95 28.97
CA PRO A 24 -16.88 -19.72 28.30
C PRO A 24 -18.28 -19.85 27.71
N SER A 25 -19.09 -18.79 27.80
CA SER A 25 -20.48 -18.82 27.34
C SER A 25 -20.64 -19.21 25.87
N TRP A 26 -19.71 -18.79 25.00
CA TRP A 26 -19.76 -19.06 23.57
C TRP A 26 -19.52 -20.53 23.21
N ILE A 27 -18.82 -21.30 24.05
CA ILE A 27 -18.58 -22.74 23.84
C ILE A 27 -19.43 -23.62 24.75
N ARG A 28 -20.17 -23.01 25.68
CA ARG A 28 -21.02 -23.72 26.62
C ARG A 28 -22.05 -24.63 25.94
N PRO A 29 -22.79 -24.20 24.89
CA PRO A 29 -23.78 -25.08 24.26
C PRO A 29 -23.21 -26.43 23.79
N PRO A 30 -22.15 -26.49 22.95
CA PRO A 30 -21.59 -27.79 22.58
C PRO A 30 -20.93 -28.53 23.74
N ALA A 31 -20.31 -27.81 24.70
CA ALA A 31 -19.68 -28.43 25.86
C ALA A 31 -20.71 -29.13 26.78
N GLU A 32 -21.92 -28.58 26.90
CA GLU A 32 -23.03 -29.14 27.67
C GLU A 32 -23.88 -30.14 26.86
N GLY A 33 -23.57 -30.36 25.58
CA GLY A 33 -24.26 -31.32 24.72
C GLY A 33 -25.55 -30.80 24.08
N ALA A 34 -25.73 -29.48 24.00
CA ALA A 34 -26.82 -28.90 23.23
C ALA A 34 -26.63 -29.20 21.73
N ALA A 35 -27.70 -29.61 21.05
CA ALA A 35 -27.68 -29.86 19.62
C ALA A 35 -27.61 -28.54 18.82
N PRO A 36 -26.87 -28.51 17.71
CA PRO A 36 -26.91 -27.41 16.74
C PRO A 36 -28.23 -27.42 15.95
N ASN A 37 -28.55 -26.32 15.27
CA ASN A 37 -29.69 -26.25 14.34
C ASN A 37 -29.39 -26.95 12.99
N SER A 38 -28.12 -27.15 12.68
CA SER A 38 -27.57 -27.80 11.48
C SER A 38 -26.92 -29.15 11.82
N ALA A 39 -26.17 -29.75 10.89
CA ALA A 39 -25.52 -31.04 11.13
C ALA A 39 -24.38 -30.99 12.16
N ALA A 40 -23.84 -29.81 12.48
CA ALA A 40 -22.73 -29.65 13.42
C ALA A 40 -22.61 -28.22 13.95
N TRP A 41 -22.07 -28.07 15.16
CA TRP A 41 -21.48 -26.81 15.58
C TRP A 41 -20.20 -26.56 14.80
N LEU A 42 -19.96 -25.31 14.37
CA LEU A 42 -18.78 -24.96 13.60
C LEU A 42 -17.95 -23.91 14.34
N VAL A 43 -16.81 -24.31 14.92
CA VAL A 43 -15.87 -23.33 15.48
C VAL A 43 -14.94 -22.87 14.38
N VAL A 44 -15.01 -21.58 14.04
CA VAL A 44 -14.17 -20.99 13.01
C VAL A 44 -13.03 -20.24 13.66
N MET A 45 -11.82 -20.76 13.48
CA MET A 45 -10.61 -20.07 13.91
C MET A 45 -9.44 -20.38 12.98
N PRO A 46 -8.51 -19.42 12.79
CA PRO A 46 -7.36 -19.62 11.92
C PRO A 46 -6.46 -20.80 12.34
N ARG A 47 -5.61 -21.29 11.42
CA ARG A 47 -4.56 -22.24 11.79
C ARG A 47 -3.64 -21.57 12.83
N ARG A 48 -3.17 -22.35 13.80
CA ARG A 48 -2.38 -21.87 14.97
C ARG A 48 -3.12 -21.00 15.99
N ALA A 49 -4.44 -20.78 15.87
CA ALA A 49 -5.21 -20.08 16.91
C ALA A 49 -5.55 -20.94 18.15
N GLY A 50 -5.00 -22.16 18.25
CA GLY A 50 -5.25 -23.08 19.36
C GLY A 50 -6.40 -24.08 19.16
N LYS A 51 -6.79 -24.40 17.90
CA LYS A 51 -7.86 -25.38 17.58
C LYS A 51 -7.75 -26.66 18.40
N THR A 52 -6.60 -27.30 18.33
CA THR A 52 -6.31 -28.53 19.07
C THR A 52 -6.43 -28.38 20.59
N TRP A 53 -6.17 -27.19 21.17
CA TRP A 53 -6.26 -26.98 22.62
C TRP A 53 -7.72 -26.87 23.02
N LEU A 54 -8.47 -26.07 22.26
CA LEU A 54 -9.90 -25.95 22.42
C LEU A 54 -10.57 -27.31 22.27
N ALA A 55 -10.17 -28.12 21.29
CA ALA A 55 -10.64 -29.49 21.12
C ALA A 55 -10.41 -30.33 22.38
N GLN A 56 -9.20 -30.26 22.93
CA GLN A 56 -8.81 -31.04 24.10
C GLN A 56 -9.54 -30.57 25.36
N GLY A 57 -9.55 -29.26 25.64
CA GLY A 57 -10.23 -28.75 26.83
C GLY A 57 -11.74 -28.99 26.78
N ILE A 58 -12.39 -28.94 25.59
CA ILE A 58 -13.81 -29.33 25.49
C ILE A 58 -13.98 -30.82 25.81
N ALA A 59 -13.06 -31.67 25.36
CA ALA A 59 -13.10 -33.09 25.69
C ALA A 59 -12.92 -33.33 27.20
N ASP A 60 -12.01 -32.61 27.85
CA ASP A 60 -11.70 -32.73 29.29
C ASP A 60 -12.83 -32.18 30.18
N LEU A 61 -13.68 -31.28 29.67
CA LEU A 61 -14.87 -30.79 30.36
C LEU A 61 -16.01 -31.83 30.41
N ARG A 62 -15.92 -32.91 29.63
CA ARG A 62 -16.96 -33.93 29.56
C ARG A 62 -16.52 -35.22 30.28
N PRO A 63 -17.46 -36.03 30.78
CA PRO A 63 -17.13 -37.32 31.38
C PRO A 63 -16.34 -38.24 30.43
N ASP A 64 -15.53 -39.13 31.00
CA ASP A 64 -14.78 -40.13 30.23
C ASP A 64 -15.69 -40.91 29.27
N GLY A 65 -15.31 -40.97 27.99
CA GLY A 65 -16.12 -41.59 26.94
C GLY A 65 -17.27 -40.74 26.40
N GLY A 66 -17.53 -39.57 26.98
CA GLY A 66 -18.53 -38.60 26.50
C GLY A 66 -18.11 -37.81 25.26
N THR A 67 -16.84 -37.94 24.84
CA THR A 67 -16.26 -37.24 23.69
C THR A 67 -15.44 -38.19 22.83
N VAL A 68 -15.60 -38.12 21.50
CA VAL A 68 -14.76 -38.80 20.51
C VAL A 68 -14.09 -37.75 19.63
N ARG A 69 -12.77 -37.66 19.68
CA ARG A 69 -11.99 -36.73 18.86
C ARG A 69 -11.39 -37.43 17.64
N VAL A 70 -11.44 -36.81 16.48
CA VAL A 70 -10.89 -37.32 15.23
C VAL A 70 -10.15 -36.23 14.45
N ASP A 71 -8.91 -36.49 14.03
CA ASP A 71 -8.16 -35.65 13.07
C ASP A 71 -8.31 -36.25 11.66
N LEU A 72 -8.98 -35.53 10.75
CA LEU A 72 -9.25 -36.05 9.40
C LEU A 72 -8.04 -36.06 8.46
N ARG A 73 -6.94 -35.38 8.81
CA ARG A 73 -5.66 -35.51 8.08
C ARG A 73 -4.96 -36.83 8.39
N SER A 74 -5.34 -37.48 9.49
CA SER A 74 -4.72 -38.73 9.94
C SER A 74 -5.64 -39.91 9.66
N SER A 75 -5.34 -40.65 8.58
CA SER A 75 -6.03 -41.93 8.28
C SER A 75 -5.94 -42.94 9.43
N ALA A 76 -4.89 -42.86 10.25
CA ALA A 76 -4.78 -43.63 11.47
C ALA A 76 -5.79 -43.18 12.53
N SER A 77 -6.01 -41.88 12.71
CA SER A 77 -7.03 -41.35 13.62
C SER A 77 -8.43 -41.80 13.21
N VAL A 78 -8.79 -41.66 11.93
CA VAL A 78 -10.11 -42.08 11.41
C VAL A 78 -10.33 -43.58 11.61
N ARG A 79 -9.31 -44.42 11.34
CA ARG A 79 -9.40 -45.87 11.57
C ARG A 79 -9.53 -46.21 13.05
N LYS A 80 -8.77 -45.54 13.92
CA LYS A 80 -8.78 -45.78 15.38
C LYS A 80 -10.16 -45.46 15.98
N THR A 81 -10.79 -44.37 15.56
CA THR A 81 -12.14 -43.98 16.02
C THR A 81 -13.25 -44.70 15.28
N ARG A 82 -12.95 -45.39 14.18
CA ARG A 82 -13.90 -46.01 13.25
C ARG A 82 -14.94 -45.03 12.70
N LEU A 83 -14.60 -43.74 12.62
CA LEU A 83 -15.45 -42.68 12.05
C LEU A 83 -15.25 -42.53 10.54
N GLY A 84 -15.21 -43.65 9.81
CA GLY A 84 -15.03 -43.65 8.35
C GLY A 84 -16.15 -42.96 7.58
N CYS A 85 -17.32 -42.78 8.20
CA CYS A 85 -18.43 -42.01 7.61
C CYS A 85 -18.05 -40.57 7.29
N LEU A 86 -17.15 -39.96 8.06
CA LEU A 86 -16.64 -38.60 7.83
C LEU A 86 -15.74 -38.51 6.58
N THR A 87 -15.31 -39.65 6.04
CA THR A 87 -14.48 -39.73 4.83
C THR A 87 -15.15 -40.57 3.72
N GLY A 88 -16.49 -40.67 3.75
CA GLY A 88 -17.30 -41.29 2.69
C GLY A 88 -17.54 -42.80 2.82
N VAL A 89 -17.03 -43.47 3.87
CA VAL A 89 -17.33 -44.89 4.10
C VAL A 89 -18.78 -45.04 4.55
N LYS A 90 -19.53 -46.00 3.99
CA LYS A 90 -20.96 -46.22 4.29
C LYS A 90 -21.24 -46.94 5.63
N SER A 91 -20.28 -47.01 6.54
CA SER A 91 -20.44 -47.62 7.85
C SER A 91 -21.21 -46.69 8.81
N ALA A 92 -22.08 -47.26 9.64
CA ALA A 92 -22.67 -46.53 10.77
C ALA A 92 -21.57 -46.04 11.73
N PRO A 93 -21.63 -44.79 12.22
CA PRO A 93 -20.64 -44.29 13.15
C PRO A 93 -20.79 -44.97 14.53
N PRO A 94 -19.69 -45.33 15.22
CA PRO A 94 -19.73 -46.01 16.51
C PRO A 94 -19.95 -45.02 17.67
N VAL A 95 -20.90 -44.10 17.53
CA VAL A 95 -21.25 -43.11 18.55
C VAL A 95 -22.74 -43.18 18.86
N GLY A 96 -23.12 -42.76 20.06
CA GLY A 96 -24.49 -42.82 20.55
C GLY A 96 -24.97 -41.52 21.16
N GLU A 97 -26.23 -41.54 21.59
CA GLU A 97 -26.93 -40.39 22.15
C GLU A 97 -26.13 -39.69 23.27
N GLY A 98 -26.02 -38.37 23.16
CA GLY A 98 -25.31 -37.54 24.15
C GLY A 98 -23.78 -37.55 24.02
N GLN A 99 -23.18 -38.31 23.09
CA GLN A 99 -21.74 -38.18 22.81
C GLN A 99 -21.45 -36.96 21.93
N LEU A 100 -20.28 -36.35 22.14
CA LEU A 100 -19.75 -35.26 21.32
C LEU A 100 -18.65 -35.78 20.40
N VAL A 101 -18.80 -35.61 19.09
CA VAL A 101 -17.74 -35.87 18.11
C VAL A 101 -17.03 -34.58 17.76
N ILE A 102 -15.75 -34.46 18.11
CA ILE A 102 -14.92 -33.31 17.76
C ILE A 102 -14.09 -33.65 16.53
N VAL A 103 -14.40 -33.01 15.41
CA VAL A 103 -13.65 -33.08 14.16
C VAL A 103 -12.57 -31.99 14.19
N ASP A 104 -11.33 -32.40 14.46
CA ASP A 104 -10.16 -31.54 14.39
C ASP A 104 -9.59 -31.55 12.96
N GLU A 105 -9.18 -30.38 12.46
CA GLU A 105 -8.52 -30.20 11.17
C GLU A 105 -9.18 -30.96 10.00
N PRO A 106 -10.35 -30.51 9.51
CA PRO A 106 -11.20 -31.27 8.59
C PRO A 106 -10.60 -31.51 7.20
N ALA A 107 -9.50 -30.83 6.85
CA ALA A 107 -8.75 -31.01 5.61
C ALA A 107 -9.58 -30.85 4.34
N LEU A 108 -10.51 -29.89 4.34
CA LEU A 108 -11.39 -29.64 3.20
C LEU A 108 -10.61 -28.98 2.05
N ALA A 109 -10.96 -29.37 0.82
CA ALA A 109 -10.41 -28.78 -0.39
C ALA A 109 -11.51 -28.40 -1.38
N ARG A 110 -11.18 -27.50 -2.31
CA ARG A 110 -12.01 -27.23 -3.50
C ARG A 110 -12.09 -28.50 -4.37
N PRO A 111 -13.15 -28.67 -5.19
CA PRO A 111 -13.27 -29.78 -6.12
C PRO A 111 -11.98 -29.98 -6.96
N GLY A 112 -11.45 -31.20 -6.96
CA GLY A 112 -10.20 -31.55 -7.66
C GLY A 112 -8.90 -31.22 -6.91
N GLY A 113 -8.97 -30.56 -5.74
CA GLY A 113 -7.81 -30.30 -4.88
C GLY A 113 -7.46 -31.48 -3.96
N PRO A 114 -6.26 -31.49 -3.38
CA PRO A 114 -5.87 -32.49 -2.39
C PRO A 114 -6.61 -32.24 -1.07
N GLY A 115 -7.66 -33.01 -0.78
CA GLY A 115 -8.40 -32.93 0.48
C GLY A 115 -9.75 -33.65 0.44
N LEU A 116 -10.50 -33.54 1.53
CA LEU A 116 -11.83 -34.09 1.66
C LEU A 116 -12.86 -33.16 0.98
N ALA A 117 -13.75 -33.75 0.18
CA ALA A 117 -14.84 -32.99 -0.44
C ALA A 117 -15.84 -32.53 0.65
N PRO A 118 -16.25 -31.25 0.68
CA PRO A 118 -17.13 -30.71 1.72
C PRO A 118 -18.46 -31.46 1.87
N GLU A 119 -19.04 -31.90 0.76
CA GLU A 119 -20.28 -32.68 0.73
C GLU A 119 -20.15 -34.05 1.41
N VAL A 120 -18.97 -34.67 1.32
CA VAL A 120 -18.69 -35.96 1.96
C VAL A 120 -18.61 -35.79 3.48
N LEU A 121 -17.96 -34.71 3.94
CA LEU A 121 -17.91 -34.41 5.36
C LEU A 121 -19.31 -34.12 5.90
N ALA A 122 -20.08 -33.27 5.21
CA ALA A 122 -21.45 -32.92 5.61
C ALA A 122 -22.36 -34.15 5.72
N GLU A 123 -22.32 -35.07 4.75
CA GLU A 123 -23.06 -36.34 4.83
C GLU A 123 -22.66 -37.18 6.06
N GLY A 124 -21.35 -37.26 6.33
CA GLY A 124 -20.84 -37.94 7.52
C GLY A 124 -21.31 -37.32 8.83
N LEU A 125 -21.40 -35.98 8.90
CA LEU A 125 -21.90 -35.25 10.06
C LEU A 125 -23.41 -35.47 10.27
N HIS A 126 -24.22 -35.49 9.21
CA HIS A 126 -25.63 -35.86 9.30
C HIS A 126 -25.82 -37.26 9.88
N ARG A 127 -25.03 -38.24 9.42
CA ARG A 127 -25.08 -39.61 9.96
C ARG A 127 -24.67 -39.70 11.43
N ILE A 128 -23.81 -38.80 11.91
CA ILE A 128 -23.51 -38.68 13.34
C ILE A 128 -24.75 -38.16 14.08
N GLY A 129 -25.38 -37.10 13.57
CA GLY A 129 -26.62 -36.55 14.12
C GLY A 129 -27.75 -37.58 14.23
N ASP A 130 -27.89 -38.47 13.23
CA ASP A 130 -28.89 -39.56 13.23
C ASP A 130 -28.75 -40.55 14.40
N THR A 131 -27.59 -40.59 15.05
CA THR A 131 -27.36 -41.44 16.25
C THR A 131 -27.74 -40.75 17.58
N GLY A 132 -28.16 -39.48 17.54
CA GLY A 132 -28.35 -38.63 18.72
C GLY A 132 -27.03 -38.06 19.28
N ALA A 133 -25.90 -38.31 18.63
CA ALA A 133 -24.63 -37.67 18.94
C ALA A 133 -24.58 -36.25 18.35
N THR A 134 -23.83 -35.36 19.00
CA THR A 134 -23.56 -34.00 18.50
C THR A 134 -22.20 -33.95 17.82
N ALA A 135 -22.06 -33.21 16.73
CA ALA A 135 -20.77 -32.95 16.10
C ALA A 135 -20.31 -31.50 16.31
N LEU A 136 -19.00 -31.32 16.49
CA LEU A 136 -18.30 -30.03 16.57
C LEU A 136 -17.13 -30.06 15.60
N VAL A 137 -17.11 -29.16 14.62
CA VAL A 137 -16.05 -29.05 13.61
C VAL A 137 -15.17 -27.84 13.90
N LEU A 138 -13.86 -28.03 13.97
CA LEU A 138 -12.88 -26.96 14.15
C LEU A 138 -12.26 -26.60 12.78
N ALA A 139 -12.82 -25.59 12.12
CA ALA A 139 -12.46 -25.21 10.76
C ALA A 139 -11.69 -23.88 10.71
N THR A 140 -10.83 -23.74 9.71
CA THR A 140 -10.34 -22.42 9.27
C THR A 140 -11.46 -21.62 8.59
N PRO A 141 -11.33 -20.29 8.44
CA PRO A 141 -12.26 -19.50 7.63
C PRO A 141 -12.42 -20.03 6.19
N ALA A 142 -11.34 -20.49 5.55
CA ALA A 142 -11.40 -21.11 4.23
C ALA A 142 -12.22 -22.42 4.21
N GLU A 143 -11.95 -23.33 5.16
CA GLU A 143 -12.67 -24.60 5.29
C GLU A 143 -14.16 -24.37 5.66
N SER A 144 -14.44 -23.39 6.51
CA SER A 144 -15.81 -22.98 6.87
C SER A 144 -16.60 -22.51 5.66
N ALA A 145 -15.99 -21.67 4.81
CA ALA A 145 -16.65 -21.17 3.60
C ALA A 145 -16.97 -22.30 2.61
N LEU A 146 -16.17 -23.37 2.61
CA LEU A 146 -16.44 -24.57 1.82
C LEU A 146 -17.54 -25.44 2.44
N LEU A 147 -17.58 -25.58 3.77
CA LEU A 147 -18.47 -26.52 4.45
C LEU A 147 -19.89 -25.98 4.65
N VAL A 148 -20.05 -24.71 5.03
CA VAL A 148 -21.34 -24.10 5.40
C VAL A 148 -22.45 -24.32 4.36
N PRO A 149 -22.21 -24.19 3.04
CA PRO A 149 -23.24 -24.45 2.03
C PRO A 149 -23.83 -25.86 2.05
N HIS A 150 -23.12 -26.83 2.64
CA HIS A 150 -23.54 -28.24 2.70
C HIS A 150 -24.18 -28.63 4.05
N LEU A 151 -24.14 -27.76 5.07
CA LEU A 151 -24.68 -28.04 6.41
C LEU A 151 -26.16 -27.64 6.57
N GLY A 152 -26.73 -26.97 5.56
CA GLY A 152 -28.12 -26.51 5.57
C GLY A 152 -28.30 -25.00 5.87
N PRO A 153 -29.53 -24.48 5.77
CA PRO A 153 -29.81 -23.04 5.83
C PRO A 153 -29.52 -22.41 7.20
N ASP A 154 -29.56 -23.18 8.28
CA ASP A 154 -29.33 -22.71 9.65
C ASP A 154 -27.86 -22.76 10.08
N ALA A 155 -26.96 -23.29 9.26
CA ALA A 155 -25.56 -23.49 9.62
C ALA A 155 -24.87 -22.21 10.13
N ASN A 156 -25.22 -21.04 9.59
CA ASN A 156 -24.68 -19.75 10.03
C ASN A 156 -25.03 -19.40 11.48
N LYS A 157 -26.12 -19.93 12.03
CA LYS A 157 -26.53 -19.73 13.44
C LYS A 157 -25.69 -20.58 14.39
N ASP A 158 -25.08 -21.66 13.90
CA ASP A 158 -24.27 -22.59 14.68
C ASP A 158 -22.75 -22.34 14.53
N VAL A 159 -22.37 -21.24 13.88
CA VAL A 159 -20.98 -20.81 13.78
C VAL A 159 -20.54 -20.15 15.08
N LEU A 160 -19.60 -20.78 15.77
CA LEU A 160 -18.97 -20.32 16.99
C LEU A 160 -17.65 -19.63 16.66
N ARG A 161 -17.51 -18.37 17.07
CA ARG A 161 -16.28 -17.58 16.89
C ARG A 161 -15.68 -17.28 18.26
N PRO A 162 -14.48 -17.78 18.58
CA PRO A 162 -13.83 -17.48 19.85
C PRO A 162 -13.61 -15.97 20.00
N PRO A 163 -13.95 -15.35 21.14
CA PRO A 163 -13.68 -13.93 21.35
C PRO A 163 -12.17 -13.69 21.57
N VAL A 164 -11.79 -12.40 21.50
CA VAL A 164 -10.51 -11.90 22.02
C VAL A 164 -10.31 -12.36 23.46
N LEU A 165 -9.05 -12.53 23.88
CA LEU A 165 -8.75 -12.95 25.25
C LEU A 165 -9.32 -11.95 26.26
N ASP A 166 -10.12 -12.45 27.21
CA ASP A 166 -10.58 -11.64 28.32
C ASP A 166 -9.42 -11.32 29.28
N ALA A 167 -9.63 -10.36 30.19
CA ALA A 167 -8.61 -9.97 31.17
C ALA A 167 -8.17 -11.14 32.05
N GLY A 168 -9.09 -12.07 32.36
CA GLY A 168 -8.79 -13.26 33.16
C GLY A 168 -7.97 -14.31 32.39
N GLU A 169 -8.30 -14.55 31.12
CA GLU A 169 -7.53 -15.41 30.20
C GLU A 169 -6.10 -14.86 30.05
N SER A 170 -5.97 -13.56 29.83
CA SER A 170 -4.67 -12.88 29.71
C SER A 170 -3.86 -12.95 31.01
N ALA A 171 -4.49 -12.73 32.16
CA ALA A 171 -3.85 -12.82 33.47
C ALA A 171 -3.36 -14.25 33.79
N ARG A 172 -4.10 -15.29 33.39
CA ARG A 172 -3.66 -16.69 33.56
C ARG A 172 -2.41 -17.00 32.74
N MET A 173 -2.29 -16.47 31.52
CA MET A 173 -1.04 -16.58 30.76
C MET A 173 0.10 -15.87 31.47
N ALA A 174 -0.12 -14.62 31.89
CA ALA A 174 0.89 -13.80 32.55
C ALA A 174 1.35 -14.39 33.89
N ALA A 175 0.48 -15.09 34.63
CA ALA A 175 0.79 -15.68 35.92
C ALA A 175 1.93 -16.72 35.90
N ARG A 176 2.32 -17.22 34.72
CA ARG A 176 3.49 -18.12 34.56
C ARG A 176 4.82 -17.41 34.79
N ALA A 177 4.85 -16.08 34.64
CA ALA A 177 6.01 -15.23 34.92
C ALA A 177 5.56 -13.94 35.64
N PRO A 178 5.12 -14.05 36.90
CA PRO A 178 4.42 -12.98 37.63
C PRO A 178 5.27 -11.72 37.83
N GLN A 179 6.60 -11.84 37.76
CA GLN A 179 7.54 -10.76 37.98
C GLN A 179 7.65 -9.75 36.83
N TRP A 180 7.17 -10.07 35.63
CA TRP A 180 7.25 -9.14 34.49
C TRP A 180 6.07 -9.23 33.50
N ALA A 181 5.46 -10.41 33.33
CA ALA A 181 4.44 -10.62 32.30
C ALA A 181 3.15 -9.81 32.50
N PRO A 182 2.63 -9.60 33.74
CA PRO A 182 1.41 -8.81 33.94
C PRO A 182 1.53 -7.38 33.40
N ALA A 183 2.64 -6.69 33.71
CA ALA A 183 2.88 -5.32 33.26
C ALA A 183 2.96 -5.23 31.72
N LEU A 184 3.56 -6.21 31.06
CA LEU A 184 3.60 -6.27 29.61
C LEU A 184 2.20 -6.51 29.01
N VAL A 185 1.39 -7.39 29.61
CA VAL A 185 0.01 -7.64 29.17
C VAL A 185 -0.88 -6.41 29.33
N ASP A 186 -0.71 -5.66 30.41
CA ASP A 186 -1.42 -4.40 30.62
C ASP A 186 -1.03 -3.37 29.55
N TRP A 187 0.28 -3.24 29.26
CA TRP A 187 0.74 -2.38 28.16
C TRP A 187 0.18 -2.81 26.80
N LEU A 188 0.17 -4.12 26.48
CA LEU A 188 -0.42 -4.63 25.24
C LEU A 188 -1.90 -4.28 25.15
N ARG A 189 -2.64 -4.34 26.26
CA ARG A 189 -4.06 -4.01 26.27
C ARG A 189 -4.30 -2.54 25.94
N ASP A 190 -3.45 -1.66 26.45
CA ASP A 190 -3.60 -0.22 26.28
C ASP A 190 -3.10 0.29 24.92
N ALA A 191 -2.01 -0.29 24.41
CA ALA A 191 -1.34 0.19 23.20
C ALA A 191 -1.59 -0.68 21.96
N GLU A 192 -1.69 -2.00 22.12
CA GLU A 192 -1.47 -2.97 21.04
C GLU A 192 -2.37 -4.22 21.21
N ALA A 193 -3.66 -3.99 21.46
CA ALA A 193 -4.63 -5.02 21.87
C ALA A 193 -4.76 -6.18 20.86
N GLY A 194 -4.36 -5.96 19.60
CA GLY A 194 -4.30 -6.99 18.57
C GLY A 194 -3.49 -8.23 18.97
N TRP A 195 -2.45 -8.07 19.80
CA TRP A 195 -1.66 -9.21 20.31
C TRP A 195 -2.41 -10.08 21.32
N LEU A 196 -3.54 -9.61 21.84
CA LEU A 196 -4.41 -10.34 22.75
C LEU A 196 -5.53 -11.10 22.01
N HIS A 197 -5.57 -11.05 20.67
CA HIS A 197 -6.61 -11.73 19.89
C HIS A 197 -6.60 -13.24 20.02
N THR A 198 -5.39 -13.84 20.10
CA THR A 198 -5.26 -15.29 20.22
C THR A 198 -4.26 -15.64 21.32
N PRO A 199 -4.46 -16.81 21.98
CA PRO A 199 -3.46 -17.34 22.90
C PRO A 199 -2.07 -17.44 22.26
N PHE A 200 -2.00 -17.80 20.97
CA PHE A 200 -0.74 -17.95 20.25
C PHE A 200 0.03 -16.64 20.16
N LEU A 201 -0.63 -15.54 19.79
CA LEU A 201 0.01 -14.23 19.67
C LEU A 201 0.54 -13.73 21.01
N LEU A 202 -0.26 -13.85 22.08
CA LEU A 202 0.19 -13.48 23.42
C LEU A 202 1.35 -14.37 23.90
N GLU A 203 1.24 -15.70 23.72
CA GLU A 203 2.33 -16.64 24.07
C GLU A 203 3.62 -16.30 23.32
N LEU A 204 3.53 -15.88 22.05
CA LEU A 204 4.67 -15.51 21.23
C LEU A 204 5.38 -14.24 21.71
N VAL A 205 4.62 -13.22 22.14
CA VAL A 205 5.18 -12.00 22.73
C VAL A 205 5.85 -12.33 24.07
N LEU A 206 5.18 -13.09 24.94
CA LEU A 206 5.72 -13.51 26.23
C LEU A 206 6.98 -14.37 26.06
N HIS A 207 6.99 -15.29 25.10
CA HIS A 207 8.17 -16.08 24.75
C HIS A 207 9.32 -15.21 24.23
N SER A 208 9.04 -14.26 23.33
CA SER A 208 10.06 -13.33 22.82
C SER A 208 10.66 -12.47 23.93
N ALA A 209 9.84 -12.03 24.89
CA ALA A 209 10.27 -11.28 26.07
C ALA A 209 11.07 -12.15 27.05
N GLU A 210 10.76 -13.45 27.14
CA GLU A 210 11.52 -14.41 27.94
C GLU A 210 12.91 -14.66 27.35
N GLU A 211 12.99 -14.94 26.03
CA GLU A 211 14.25 -15.18 25.32
C GLU A 211 15.14 -13.93 25.26
N ARG A 212 14.54 -12.74 25.21
CA ARG A 212 15.24 -11.45 25.07
C ARG A 212 14.83 -10.46 26.16
N PRO A 213 15.31 -10.61 27.40
CA PRO A 213 14.90 -9.77 28.54
C PRO A 213 15.11 -8.26 28.32
N ALA A 214 16.13 -7.87 27.57
CA ALA A 214 16.42 -6.47 27.26
C ALA A 214 15.30 -5.79 26.44
N LEU A 215 14.51 -6.55 25.68
CA LEU A 215 13.39 -6.01 24.90
C LEU A 215 12.15 -5.72 25.78
N ARG A 216 12.11 -6.15 27.04
CA ARG A 216 10.95 -5.89 27.93
C ARG A 216 10.75 -4.40 28.21
N THR A 217 11.82 -3.61 28.12
CA THR A 217 11.79 -2.16 28.30
C THR A 217 11.63 -1.40 26.97
N ASP A 218 11.60 -2.11 25.84
CA ASP A 218 11.36 -1.57 24.50
C ASP A 218 10.25 -2.39 23.81
N PRO A 219 8.99 -2.10 24.14
CA PRO A 219 7.86 -2.87 23.65
C PRO A 219 7.75 -2.88 22.11
N GLU A 220 8.10 -1.79 21.43
CA GLU A 220 8.06 -1.74 19.96
C GLU A 220 9.07 -2.71 19.34
N ALA A 221 10.30 -2.72 19.84
CA ALA A 221 11.31 -3.67 19.40
C ALA A 221 10.91 -5.11 19.75
N LEU A 222 10.30 -5.34 20.91
CA LEU A 222 9.76 -6.65 21.30
C LEU A 222 8.68 -7.13 20.33
N LEU A 223 7.71 -6.29 19.98
CA LEU A 223 6.65 -6.64 19.04
C LEU A 223 7.21 -6.88 17.64
N ARG A 224 8.21 -6.10 17.20
CA ARG A 224 8.95 -6.34 15.96
C ARG A 224 9.53 -7.74 15.92
N ALA A 225 10.33 -8.03 16.93
CA ALA A 225 10.94 -9.33 17.18
C ALA A 225 9.94 -10.49 17.25
N ALA A 226 8.76 -10.29 17.84
CA ALA A 226 7.73 -11.31 17.95
C ALA A 226 7.10 -11.63 16.58
N ALA A 227 6.79 -10.63 15.76
CA ALA A 227 6.22 -10.90 14.43
C ALA A 227 7.23 -11.51 13.47
N GLU A 228 8.50 -11.12 13.52
CA GLU A 228 9.57 -11.77 12.75
C GLU A 228 9.61 -13.28 13.08
N VAL A 229 9.53 -13.64 14.36
CA VAL A 229 9.46 -15.06 14.77
C VAL A 229 8.15 -15.72 14.30
N ALA A 230 7.03 -15.00 14.30
CA ALA A 230 5.76 -15.51 13.76
C ALA A 230 5.88 -15.86 12.28
N GLU A 231 6.47 -14.95 11.49
CA GLU A 231 6.66 -15.08 10.05
C GLU A 231 7.66 -16.20 9.72
N ASP A 232 8.87 -16.14 10.29
CA ASP A 232 9.98 -17.00 9.91
C ASP A 232 9.89 -18.42 10.49
N ARG A 233 9.66 -18.53 11.80
CA ARG A 233 9.72 -19.83 12.50
C ARG A 233 8.39 -20.56 12.51
N HIS A 234 7.30 -19.82 12.50
CA HIS A 234 5.96 -20.40 12.65
C HIS A 234 5.15 -20.36 11.35
N GLU A 235 5.70 -19.78 10.27
CA GLU A 235 5.04 -19.63 8.98
C GLU A 235 3.63 -19.03 9.14
N TYR A 236 3.46 -18.12 10.11
CA TYR A 236 2.13 -17.68 10.54
C TYR A 236 1.32 -17.15 9.36
N ILE A 237 1.92 -16.32 8.52
CA ILE A 237 1.30 -15.79 7.31
C ILE A 237 0.89 -16.90 6.33
N GLN A 238 1.75 -17.88 6.09
CA GLN A 238 1.40 -19.00 5.22
C GLN A 238 0.20 -19.77 5.76
N GLN A 239 0.18 -20.01 7.07
CA GLN A 239 -0.85 -20.85 7.70
C GLN A 239 -2.16 -20.10 7.93
N TRP A 240 -2.09 -18.80 8.21
CA TRP A 240 -3.22 -17.94 8.52
C TRP A 240 -3.78 -17.28 7.26
N PHE A 241 -2.96 -16.56 6.50
CA PHE A 241 -3.40 -15.77 5.36
C PHE A 241 -3.56 -16.61 4.09
N HIS A 242 -2.53 -17.36 3.70
CA HIS A 242 -2.57 -18.12 2.43
C HIS A 242 -3.42 -19.39 2.55
N ASN A 243 -3.23 -20.17 3.61
CA ASN A 243 -3.91 -21.45 3.80
C ASN A 243 -5.19 -21.34 4.66
N GLY A 244 -5.30 -20.32 5.51
CA GLY A 244 -6.41 -20.18 6.46
C GLY A 244 -7.55 -19.30 5.97
N LEU A 245 -7.27 -18.32 5.10
CA LEU A 245 -8.28 -17.45 4.51
C LEU A 245 -8.65 -17.91 3.11
N GLY A 246 -9.95 -17.87 2.82
CA GLY A 246 -10.45 -18.00 1.44
C GLY A 246 -10.07 -16.79 0.58
N GLU A 247 -10.14 -16.94 -0.73
CA GLU A 247 -9.88 -15.88 -1.71
C GLU A 247 -10.73 -14.61 -1.46
N GLN A 248 -12.03 -14.79 -1.21
CA GLN A 248 -12.94 -13.70 -0.86
C GLN A 248 -12.54 -12.96 0.42
N HIS A 249 -12.04 -13.68 1.44
CA HIS A 249 -11.58 -13.05 2.68
C HIS A 249 -10.33 -12.19 2.45
N ARG A 250 -9.36 -12.70 1.67
CA ARG A 250 -8.16 -11.93 1.29
C ARG A 250 -8.53 -10.70 0.46
N ALA A 251 -9.45 -10.86 -0.48
CA ALA A 251 -9.97 -9.76 -1.27
C ALA A 251 -10.65 -8.69 -0.42
N ALA A 252 -11.47 -9.11 0.55
CA ALA A 252 -12.14 -8.21 1.48
C ALA A 252 -11.15 -7.46 2.38
N LEU A 253 -10.09 -8.11 2.84
CA LEU A 253 -8.99 -7.47 3.59
C LEU A 253 -8.29 -6.39 2.75
N ARG A 254 -7.91 -6.72 1.52
CA ARG A 254 -7.31 -5.74 0.59
C ARG A 254 -8.26 -4.58 0.32
N ALA A 255 -9.53 -4.86 0.06
CA ALA A 255 -10.56 -3.85 -0.19
C ALA A 255 -10.78 -2.94 1.02
N ALA A 256 -10.82 -3.49 2.23
CA ALA A 256 -10.94 -2.73 3.46
C ALA A 256 -9.76 -1.77 3.64
N ARG A 257 -8.54 -2.24 3.38
CA ARG A 257 -7.33 -1.41 3.42
C ARG A 257 -7.39 -0.23 2.43
N TRP A 258 -7.75 -0.48 1.17
CA TRP A 258 -7.86 0.60 0.17
C TRP A 258 -8.98 1.59 0.52
N ARG A 259 -10.09 1.13 1.11
CA ARG A 259 -11.16 2.01 1.61
C ARG A 259 -10.70 2.87 2.79
N ALA A 260 -9.93 2.31 3.72
CA ALA A 260 -9.31 3.08 4.81
C ALA A 260 -8.39 4.18 4.26
N ALA A 261 -7.70 3.91 3.13
CA ALA A 261 -6.95 4.90 2.38
C ALA A 261 -7.83 5.90 1.60
N GLY A 262 -9.15 5.86 1.70
CA GLY A 262 -10.06 6.80 1.04
C GLY A 262 -10.21 6.58 -0.47
N LEU A 263 -9.95 5.36 -0.95
CA LEU A 263 -10.26 4.96 -2.32
C LEU A 263 -11.67 4.35 -2.43
N PRO A 264 -12.41 4.62 -3.51
CA PRO A 264 -13.74 4.09 -3.73
C PRO A 264 -13.65 2.64 -4.22
N VAL A 265 -13.41 1.69 -3.31
CA VAL A 265 -13.57 0.25 -3.63
C VAL A 265 -15.03 -0.12 -3.40
N PRO A 266 -15.75 -0.63 -4.42
CA PRO A 266 -17.10 -1.12 -4.24
C PRO A 266 -17.14 -2.14 -3.10
N ALA A 267 -18.15 -2.03 -2.23
CA ALA A 267 -18.48 -3.14 -1.34
C ALA A 267 -18.85 -4.34 -2.23
N ASP A 268 -18.31 -5.51 -1.90
CA ASP A 268 -18.50 -6.75 -2.66
C ASP A 268 -19.99 -6.95 -3.03
N PRO A 269 -20.36 -7.10 -4.32
CA PRO A 269 -21.74 -7.33 -4.72
C PRO A 269 -22.35 -8.60 -4.10
N ALA A 270 -21.55 -9.58 -3.69
CA ALA A 270 -22.03 -10.74 -2.92
C ALA A 270 -22.61 -10.34 -1.55
N VAL A 271 -22.18 -9.20 -1.00
CA VAL A 271 -22.78 -8.59 0.19
C VAL A 271 -24.13 -7.94 -0.13
N ARG A 272 -24.30 -7.36 -1.33
CA ARG A 272 -25.56 -6.71 -1.74
C ARG A 272 -26.66 -7.70 -2.14
N ALA A 273 -26.31 -8.88 -2.66
CA ALA A 273 -27.29 -9.86 -3.11
C ALA A 273 -28.11 -10.50 -1.96
N THR A 274 -27.71 -10.31 -0.70
CA THR A 274 -28.46 -10.76 0.48
C THR A 274 -29.43 -9.71 1.05
N ASP A 275 -29.55 -8.53 0.43
CA ASP A 275 -30.40 -7.41 0.89
C ASP A 275 -31.88 -7.54 0.47
N GLY A 276 -32.46 -8.73 0.59
CA GLY A 276 -33.92 -8.90 0.56
C GLY A 276 -34.58 -8.28 1.81
N PRO A 277 -35.83 -7.81 1.74
CA PRO A 277 -36.51 -7.03 2.79
C PRO A 277 -36.80 -7.78 4.12
N ALA A 278 -36.24 -8.97 4.33
CA ALA A 278 -36.40 -9.77 5.55
C ALA A 278 -35.08 -10.05 6.32
N SER A 279 -33.94 -9.44 5.95
CA SER A 279 -32.67 -9.67 6.65
C SER A 279 -32.42 -8.66 7.77
N ALA A 280 -33.03 -8.89 8.93
CA ALA A 280 -32.71 -8.20 10.19
C ALA A 280 -31.45 -8.76 10.89
N TYR A 281 -30.62 -9.55 10.20
CA TYR A 281 -29.38 -10.13 10.75
C TYR A 281 -28.16 -9.61 9.98
N ARG A 282 -27.68 -8.42 10.38
CA ARG A 282 -26.39 -7.87 9.91
C ARG A 282 -25.24 -8.61 10.59
N SER A 283 -24.55 -9.51 9.90
CA SER A 283 -23.21 -9.97 10.32
C SER A 283 -22.32 -10.56 9.22
N ALA A 284 -22.54 -10.24 7.94
CA ALA A 284 -21.71 -10.77 6.84
C ALA A 284 -20.89 -9.73 6.06
N ALA A 285 -21.03 -8.41 6.35
CA ALA A 285 -20.30 -7.36 5.63
C ALA A 285 -19.20 -6.66 6.44
N GLY A 286 -19.09 -6.96 7.74
CA GLY A 286 -17.85 -6.76 8.46
C GLY A 286 -17.03 -8.01 8.27
N VAL A 287 -15.77 -7.88 7.84
CA VAL A 287 -14.75 -8.91 8.08
C VAL A 287 -14.42 -8.90 9.59
N THR A 288 -15.44 -8.95 10.43
CA THR A 288 -15.36 -9.15 11.87
C THR A 288 -15.25 -10.66 12.09
N ALA A 289 -14.03 -11.18 12.00
CA ALA A 289 -13.78 -12.58 12.39
C ALA A 289 -14.17 -12.85 13.85
N TYR A 290 -14.40 -11.82 14.66
CA TYR A 290 -14.63 -11.95 16.10
C TYR A 290 -15.87 -11.17 16.60
N GLY A 291 -16.94 -11.11 15.81
CA GLY A 291 -18.23 -10.55 16.26
C GLY A 291 -18.95 -11.48 17.25
N ALA A 292 -19.32 -10.96 18.41
CA ALA A 292 -20.03 -11.69 19.47
C ALA A 292 -21.41 -12.19 19.01
N ALA A 293 -21.78 -13.39 19.43
CA ALA A 293 -23.13 -13.90 19.31
C ALA A 293 -24.11 -12.95 20.03
N SER A 294 -24.94 -12.23 19.26
CA SER A 294 -26.06 -11.47 19.81
C SER A 294 -27.17 -12.43 20.21
N GLY A 295 -27.01 -13.08 21.37
CA GLY A 295 -28.07 -13.82 22.03
C GLY A 295 -29.06 -12.84 22.65
N GLY A 296 -30.23 -12.69 22.03
CA GLY A 296 -31.36 -11.99 22.63
C GLY A 296 -31.84 -12.73 23.88
N GLY A 297 -31.54 -12.18 25.05
CA GLY A 297 -32.05 -12.62 26.34
C GLY A 297 -32.19 -11.41 27.27
N ALA A 298 -33.42 -10.97 27.48
CA ALA A 298 -33.77 -9.80 28.27
C ALA A 298 -33.47 -9.98 29.77
N ALA A 299 -32.64 -9.09 30.34
CA ALA A 299 -32.85 -8.45 31.64
C ALA A 299 -31.75 -7.39 31.86
N ALA A 300 -32.16 -6.22 32.34
CA ALA A 300 -31.41 -4.97 32.37
C ALA A 300 -30.10 -5.00 33.18
N SER A 301 -29.01 -4.46 32.59
CA SER A 301 -27.95 -3.79 33.36
C SER A 301 -27.77 -2.37 32.82
N ALA A 302 -28.08 -1.38 33.65
CA ALA A 302 -28.07 0.04 33.32
C ALA A 302 -26.68 0.68 33.53
N ASP A 303 -25.63 0.06 32.99
CA ASP A 303 -24.28 0.65 33.02
C ASP A 303 -23.81 0.98 31.60
N GLY A 304 -23.64 2.27 31.33
CA GLY A 304 -23.42 2.86 30.00
C GLY A 304 -21.98 2.73 29.47
N SER A 305 -21.18 1.80 30.00
CA SER A 305 -19.75 1.66 29.69
C SER A 305 -19.43 0.62 28.59
N ASP A 306 -20.38 -0.18 28.13
CA ASP A 306 -20.07 -1.32 27.23
C ASP A 306 -20.15 -1.00 25.71
N ARG A 307 -20.09 0.29 25.33
CA ARG A 307 -20.01 0.71 23.90
C ARG A 307 -18.66 0.40 23.24
N GLY A 308 -17.70 -0.16 23.98
CA GLY A 308 -16.33 -0.45 23.51
C GLY A 308 -16.11 -1.83 22.89
N ARG A 309 -17.08 -2.76 22.91
CA ARG A 309 -16.90 -4.11 22.32
C ARG A 309 -17.19 -4.13 20.82
N ASN A 310 -16.57 -3.22 20.07
CA ASN A 310 -16.42 -3.43 18.64
C ASN A 310 -15.59 -4.71 18.46
N GLY A 311 -16.23 -5.76 17.95
CA GLY A 311 -15.57 -7.06 17.77
C GLY A 311 -14.33 -6.90 16.89
N ALA A 312 -13.21 -7.48 17.33
CA ALA A 312 -11.96 -7.45 16.59
C ALA A 312 -12.16 -7.88 15.13
N SER A 313 -11.59 -7.10 14.22
CA SER A 313 -11.51 -7.40 12.80
C SER A 313 -10.31 -8.31 12.51
N LEU A 314 -10.34 -9.07 11.41
CA LEU A 314 -9.12 -9.71 10.90
C LEU A 314 -8.04 -8.66 10.55
N ALA A 315 -8.46 -7.44 10.22
CA ALA A 315 -7.56 -6.31 9.97
C ALA A 315 -6.79 -5.87 11.22
N ASP A 316 -7.29 -6.22 12.41
CA ASP A 316 -6.71 -5.85 13.69
C ASP A 316 -5.69 -6.91 14.20
N ASP A 317 -5.50 -8.04 13.49
CA ASP A 317 -4.42 -8.98 13.80
C ASP A 317 -3.07 -8.34 13.47
N PRO A 318 -2.14 -8.21 14.44
CA PRO A 318 -0.93 -7.41 14.28
C PRO A 318 0.08 -8.04 13.30
N VAL A 319 0.07 -9.36 13.14
CA VAL A 319 0.97 -10.05 12.20
C VAL A 319 0.42 -9.92 10.78
N LEU A 320 -0.90 -10.07 10.60
CA LEU A 320 -1.54 -9.76 9.33
C LEU A 320 -1.42 -8.30 8.95
N ALA A 321 -1.62 -7.40 9.90
CA ALA A 321 -1.48 -5.98 9.67
C ALA A 321 -0.08 -5.71 9.11
N ARG A 322 0.98 -6.35 9.63
CA ARG A 322 2.36 -6.24 9.09
C ARG A 322 2.54 -6.83 7.69
N HIS A 323 1.90 -7.97 7.42
CA HIS A 323 1.94 -8.63 6.11
C HIS A 323 1.23 -7.82 5.02
N LEU A 324 0.05 -7.28 5.34
CA LEU A 324 -0.72 -6.36 4.51
C LEU A 324 -0.70 -4.97 5.15
N PRO A 325 0.44 -4.25 5.05
CA PRO A 325 0.55 -2.95 5.68
C PRO A 325 -0.46 -1.97 5.13
N GLU A 326 -0.67 -0.93 5.94
CA GLU A 326 -1.40 0.26 5.55
C GLU A 326 -0.92 0.80 4.21
N VAL A 327 -1.82 1.47 3.52
CA VAL A 327 -1.51 2.07 2.22
C VAL A 327 -0.72 3.33 2.47
N LEU A 328 0.49 3.37 1.94
CA LEU A 328 1.29 4.58 1.93
C LEU A 328 0.70 5.56 0.91
N ARG A 329 0.03 6.60 1.43
CA ARG A 329 -0.40 7.78 0.67
C ARG A 329 0.75 8.76 0.46
N VAL A 330 0.95 9.15 -0.79
CA VAL A 330 1.93 10.13 -1.25
C VAL A 330 1.18 11.19 -2.05
N HIS A 331 1.35 12.47 -1.72
CA HIS A 331 0.90 13.54 -2.61
C HIS A 331 2.04 13.92 -3.56
N HIS A 332 1.71 14.06 -4.83
CA HIS A 332 2.60 14.59 -5.87
C HIS A 332 2.06 15.94 -6.30
N ILE A 333 2.81 16.99 -5.97
CA ILE A 333 2.50 18.39 -6.28
C ILE A 333 3.60 18.96 -7.17
N SER A 334 3.28 19.97 -7.96
CA SER A 334 4.21 20.65 -8.86
C SER A 334 3.77 22.09 -9.08
N ASP A 335 4.68 22.93 -9.60
CA ASP A 335 4.36 24.26 -10.12
C ASP A 335 3.62 25.10 -9.06
N LEU A 336 4.34 25.35 -7.96
CA LEU A 336 3.88 26.10 -6.79
C LEU A 336 3.99 27.62 -7.03
N HIS A 337 5.02 28.03 -7.79
CA HIS A 337 5.25 29.41 -8.23
C HIS A 337 5.22 30.45 -7.10
N HIS A 338 5.81 30.13 -5.94
CA HIS A 338 5.88 31.08 -4.81
C HIS A 338 6.54 32.40 -5.23
N GLY A 339 5.92 33.52 -4.83
CA GLY A 339 6.34 34.87 -5.19
C GLY A 339 5.78 35.39 -6.52
N GLY A 340 5.17 34.52 -7.33
CA GLY A 340 4.45 34.90 -8.53
C GLY A 340 3.07 35.50 -8.25
N ARG A 341 2.39 35.94 -9.33
CA ARG A 341 0.98 36.38 -9.24
C ARG A 341 0.05 35.17 -9.24
N LEU A 342 -0.20 34.57 -8.07
CA LEU A 342 -1.11 33.43 -7.97
C LEU A 342 -2.56 33.88 -8.16
N SER A 343 -3.34 33.05 -8.87
CA SER A 343 -4.79 33.24 -8.97
C SER A 343 -5.44 33.14 -7.58
N ALA A 344 -6.33 34.09 -7.28
CA ALA A 344 -7.12 34.03 -6.06
C ALA A 344 -8.27 33.03 -6.24
N THR A 345 -8.58 32.24 -5.20
CA THR A 345 -9.71 31.30 -5.20
C THR A 345 -11.07 31.98 -5.31
N VAL A 346 -11.14 33.28 -4.98
CA VAL A 346 -12.34 34.11 -5.03
C VAL A 346 -12.04 35.41 -5.78
N ASP A 347 -12.78 35.66 -6.87
CA ASP A 347 -12.75 36.96 -7.58
C ASP A 347 -13.49 38.04 -6.76
N ALA A 348 -12.78 38.65 -5.82
CA ALA A 348 -13.30 39.74 -5.00
C ALA A 348 -13.39 41.04 -5.80
N LYS A 349 -14.53 41.27 -6.45
CA LYS A 349 -14.79 42.53 -7.19
C LYS A 349 -14.97 43.74 -6.26
N ASP A 350 -15.45 43.51 -5.04
CA ASP A 350 -15.57 44.55 -4.02
C ASP A 350 -14.22 44.74 -3.30
N ARG A 351 -13.55 45.85 -3.62
CA ARG A 351 -12.24 46.23 -3.05
C ARG A 351 -12.34 46.95 -1.70
N THR A 352 -13.53 47.06 -1.12
CA THR A 352 -13.69 47.63 0.22
C THR A 352 -13.19 46.66 1.30
N GLN A 353 -12.95 47.16 2.51
CA GLN A 353 -12.59 46.30 3.64
C GLN A 353 -13.69 45.26 3.96
N ALA A 354 -14.96 45.60 3.74
CA ALA A 354 -16.08 44.67 3.90
C ALA A 354 -16.05 43.59 2.81
N GLY A 355 -15.81 43.96 1.55
CA GLY A 355 -15.60 43.03 0.44
C GLY A 355 -14.44 42.06 0.68
N HIS A 356 -13.30 42.55 1.17
CA HIS A 356 -12.15 41.69 1.52
C HIS A 356 -12.46 40.75 2.69
N LYS A 357 -13.18 41.21 3.72
CA LYS A 357 -13.62 40.35 4.84
C LYS A 357 -14.61 39.28 4.37
N LEU A 358 -15.56 39.65 3.52
CA LEU A 358 -16.52 38.70 2.92
C LEU A 358 -15.82 37.69 2.02
N ALA A 359 -14.86 38.13 1.21
CA ALA A 359 -14.04 37.26 0.38
C ALA A 359 -13.24 36.28 1.26
N ALA A 360 -12.55 36.76 2.30
CA ALA A 360 -11.83 35.90 3.24
C ALA A 360 -12.77 34.90 3.96
N LEU A 361 -13.96 35.34 4.39
CA LEU A 361 -14.99 34.46 4.96
C LEU A 361 -15.54 33.44 3.94
N ALA A 362 -15.55 33.79 2.66
CA ALA A 362 -15.88 32.90 1.55
C ALA A 362 -14.71 32.01 1.09
N GLY A 363 -13.58 32.03 1.81
CA GLY A 363 -12.41 31.22 1.50
C GLY A 363 -11.44 31.85 0.49
N ALA A 364 -11.42 33.18 0.36
CA ALA A 364 -10.42 33.87 -0.44
C ALA A 364 -9.02 33.61 0.12
N GLY A 365 -8.16 33.12 -0.76
CA GLY A 365 -6.75 32.81 -0.53
C GLY A 365 -6.14 32.39 -1.86
N THR A 366 -4.95 31.83 -1.81
CA THR A 366 -4.34 31.18 -2.97
C THR A 366 -4.70 29.69 -2.99
N ALA A 367 -4.49 29.03 -4.13
CA ALA A 367 -4.63 27.57 -4.21
C ALA A 367 -3.70 26.84 -3.22
N LEU A 368 -2.55 27.42 -2.88
CA LEU A 368 -1.61 26.88 -1.89
C LEU A 368 -2.19 26.89 -0.47
N ASP A 369 -2.94 27.94 -0.09
CA ASP A 369 -3.59 28.03 1.22
C ASP A 369 -4.73 27.01 1.31
N SER A 370 -5.54 26.94 0.25
CA SER A 370 -6.62 25.97 0.12
C SER A 370 -6.10 24.53 0.19
N TYR A 371 -4.92 24.26 -0.35
CA TYR A 371 -4.28 22.94 -0.24
C TYR A 371 -3.87 22.62 1.20
N LEU A 372 -3.25 23.55 1.94
CA LEU A 372 -2.93 23.32 3.35
C LEU A 372 -4.18 23.06 4.19
N ASP A 373 -5.25 23.84 3.99
CA ASP A 373 -6.54 23.60 4.64
C ASP A 373 -7.11 22.22 4.31
N HIS A 374 -7.01 21.81 3.05
CA HIS A 374 -7.42 20.47 2.62
C HIS A 374 -6.59 19.37 3.30
N VAL A 375 -5.27 19.54 3.41
CA VAL A 375 -4.43 18.57 4.14
C VAL A 375 -4.78 18.53 5.63
N ARG A 376 -5.10 19.66 6.27
CA ARG A 376 -5.62 19.69 7.65
C ARG A 376 -6.94 18.92 7.78
N GLN A 377 -7.86 19.09 6.83
CA GLN A 377 -9.12 18.35 6.80
C GLN A 377 -8.89 16.85 6.61
N LEU A 378 -7.97 16.47 5.72
CA LEU A 378 -7.56 15.08 5.56
C LEU A 378 -6.93 14.53 6.85
N ALA A 379 -6.08 15.29 7.54
CA ALA A 379 -5.48 14.89 8.82
C ALA A 379 -6.56 14.61 9.88
N ALA A 380 -7.56 15.49 10.00
CA ALA A 380 -8.71 15.29 10.89
C ALA A 380 -9.53 14.03 10.58
N GLN A 381 -9.45 13.53 9.34
CA GLN A 381 -10.08 12.28 8.89
C GLN A 381 -9.16 11.06 9.00
N GLY A 382 -7.92 11.20 9.48
CA GLY A 382 -6.91 10.13 9.45
C GLY A 382 -6.45 9.79 8.03
N ARG A 383 -6.50 10.75 7.11
CA ARG A 383 -6.26 10.59 5.67
C ARG A 383 -5.21 11.54 5.10
N ALA A 384 -4.45 12.22 5.94
CA ALA A 384 -3.33 13.05 5.49
C ALA A 384 -2.29 12.20 4.73
N PRO A 385 -1.55 12.79 3.77
CA PRO A 385 -0.43 12.12 3.13
C PRO A 385 0.66 11.80 4.16
N HIS A 386 1.38 10.71 3.92
CA HIS A 386 2.57 10.36 4.70
C HIS A 386 3.84 10.92 4.07
N LEU A 387 3.84 11.13 2.75
CA LEU A 387 4.94 11.70 1.99
C LEU A 387 4.41 12.72 0.98
N VAL A 388 5.25 13.68 0.62
CA VAL A 388 5.02 14.63 -0.47
C VAL A 388 6.21 14.62 -1.42
N VAL A 389 5.94 14.56 -2.72
CA VAL A 389 6.94 14.74 -3.77
C VAL A 389 6.59 16.02 -4.53
N VAL A 390 7.54 16.95 -4.58
CA VAL A 390 7.43 18.23 -5.29
C VAL A 390 8.29 18.16 -6.54
N THR A 391 7.68 18.24 -7.72
CA THR A 391 8.35 18.05 -9.02
C THR A 391 8.62 19.37 -9.74
N GLY A 392 9.12 20.37 -9.02
CA GLY A 392 9.70 21.58 -9.60
C GLY A 392 8.78 22.80 -9.59
N ASP A 393 9.35 23.90 -10.09
CA ASP A 393 8.79 25.24 -10.09
C ASP A 393 8.20 25.63 -8.74
N ILE A 394 9.03 25.46 -7.71
CA ILE A 394 8.69 25.76 -6.33
C ILE A 394 8.54 27.26 -6.15
N VAL A 395 9.45 28.03 -6.74
CA VAL A 395 9.37 29.49 -6.79
C VAL A 395 9.13 29.95 -8.21
N ASP A 396 8.54 31.14 -8.35
CA ASP A 396 8.34 31.78 -9.65
C ASP A 396 9.66 32.27 -10.28
N ARG A 397 10.61 32.66 -9.43
CA ARG A 397 11.95 33.10 -9.78
C ARG A 397 12.87 32.93 -8.57
N PRO A 398 14.14 32.53 -8.74
CA PRO A 398 15.09 32.39 -7.63
C PRO A 398 15.35 33.74 -6.97
N SER A 399 14.81 33.91 -5.76
CA SER A 399 15.11 35.03 -4.87
C SER A 399 14.96 34.57 -3.43
N ASP A 400 15.76 35.13 -2.51
CA ASP A 400 15.74 34.70 -1.10
C ASP A 400 14.37 34.92 -0.45
N ALA A 401 13.64 35.96 -0.85
CA ALA A 401 12.29 36.22 -0.36
C ALA A 401 11.30 35.13 -0.81
N HIS A 402 11.33 34.73 -2.08
CA HIS A 402 10.47 33.66 -2.59
C HIS A 402 10.84 32.30 -1.98
N GLY A 403 12.14 32.04 -1.86
CA GLY A 403 12.66 30.84 -1.21
C GLY A 403 12.23 30.72 0.24
N ALA A 404 12.27 31.82 1.01
CA ALA A 404 11.82 31.85 2.39
C ALA A 404 10.31 31.58 2.52
N LEU A 405 9.49 32.15 1.62
CA LEU A 405 8.04 31.88 1.58
C LEU A 405 7.75 30.41 1.27
N ALA A 406 8.38 29.87 0.23
CA ALA A 406 8.23 28.47 -0.14
C ALA A 406 8.69 27.53 0.98
N ARG A 407 9.81 27.85 1.63
CA ARG A 407 10.33 27.05 2.75
C ARG A 407 9.37 27.04 3.93
N ALA A 408 8.85 28.21 4.33
CA ALA A 408 7.88 28.29 5.41
C ALA A 408 6.62 27.47 5.11
N TRP A 409 6.13 27.52 3.87
CA TRP A 409 4.98 26.73 3.44
C TRP A 409 5.25 25.22 3.45
N LEU A 410 6.43 24.78 2.98
CA LEU A 410 6.84 23.38 3.03
C LEU A 410 7.04 22.87 4.46
N ASP A 411 7.61 23.69 5.36
CA ASP A 411 7.78 23.35 6.77
C ASP A 411 6.42 23.21 7.47
N GLU A 412 5.45 24.07 7.13
CA GLU A 412 4.07 23.93 7.59
C GLU A 412 3.41 22.65 7.07
N LEU A 413 3.53 22.38 5.76
CA LEU A 413 3.01 21.15 5.15
C LEU A 413 3.62 19.91 5.83
N ALA A 414 4.92 19.91 6.12
CA ALA A 414 5.60 18.81 6.80
C ALA A 414 4.99 18.50 8.18
N GLY A 415 4.57 19.53 8.91
CA GLY A 415 3.89 19.40 10.21
C GLY A 415 2.48 18.80 10.13
N LEU A 416 1.88 18.74 8.93
CA LEU A 416 0.55 18.18 8.69
C LEU A 416 0.58 16.72 8.18
N LEU A 417 1.76 16.17 7.89
CA LEU A 417 1.89 14.83 7.33
C LEU A 417 1.61 13.76 8.40
N ALA A 418 0.89 12.71 8.00
CA ALA A 418 0.57 11.61 8.90
C ALA A 418 1.80 10.73 9.17
N ALA A 419 1.88 10.19 10.38
CA ALA A 419 2.80 9.10 10.68
C ALA A 419 2.40 7.83 9.91
N HIS A 420 3.38 7.00 9.56
CA HIS A 420 3.15 5.68 9.01
C HIS A 420 4.13 4.72 9.65
N ARG A 421 3.64 3.61 10.19
CA ARG A 421 4.44 2.67 11.01
C ARG A 421 5.66 2.07 10.30
N ASP A 422 5.61 1.95 8.96
CA ASP A 422 6.72 1.42 8.15
C ASP A 422 7.70 2.51 7.69
N LEU A 423 7.46 3.76 8.09
CA LEU A 423 8.38 4.87 7.90
C LEU A 423 9.05 5.22 9.24
N ARG A 424 10.36 5.44 9.22
CA ARG A 424 11.10 5.85 10.42
C ARG A 424 10.81 7.31 10.76
N PRO A 425 10.93 7.73 12.03
CA PRO A 425 10.74 9.13 12.41
C PRO A 425 11.66 10.12 11.69
N ASP A 426 12.88 9.69 11.34
CA ASP A 426 13.91 10.48 10.65
C ASP A 426 13.87 10.35 9.13
N ASP A 427 12.99 9.50 8.58
CA ASP A 427 12.83 9.40 7.13
C ASP A 427 12.30 10.74 6.59
N PRO A 428 12.92 11.30 5.53
CA PRO A 428 12.45 12.55 4.95
C PRO A 428 11.01 12.39 4.47
N ARG A 429 10.18 13.40 4.71
CA ARG A 429 8.75 13.36 4.38
C ARG A 429 8.38 14.19 3.15
N ILE A 430 9.24 15.13 2.78
CA ILE A 430 9.12 15.97 1.59
C ILE A 430 10.35 15.73 0.72
N LEU A 431 10.13 15.37 -0.55
CA LEU A 431 11.16 15.16 -1.56
C LEU A 431 11.02 16.21 -2.65
N LEU A 432 12.12 16.80 -3.08
CA LEU A 432 12.12 17.86 -4.08
C LEU A 432 12.85 17.45 -5.35
N VAL A 433 12.35 17.91 -6.48
CA VAL A 433 13.09 18.10 -7.73
C VAL A 433 12.91 19.56 -8.12
N GLY A 434 13.98 20.25 -8.52
CA GLY A 434 13.87 21.62 -9.03
C GLY A 434 13.38 21.65 -10.48
N GLY A 435 12.55 22.63 -10.79
CA GLY A 435 12.12 22.95 -12.15
C GLY A 435 12.97 24.04 -12.81
N ASN A 436 12.55 24.52 -13.97
CA ASN A 436 13.28 25.57 -14.71
C ASN A 436 13.16 26.96 -14.04
N HIS A 437 12.16 27.20 -13.19
CA HIS A 437 12.04 28.43 -12.40
C HIS A 437 12.84 28.41 -11.09
N ASP A 438 13.37 27.25 -10.70
CA ASP A 438 14.08 27.05 -9.44
C ASP A 438 15.59 27.30 -9.54
N VAL A 439 16.08 27.77 -10.69
CA VAL A 439 17.52 27.95 -10.97
C VAL A 439 17.84 29.37 -11.41
N SER A 440 19.05 29.86 -11.13
CA SER A 440 19.46 31.22 -11.50
C SER A 440 19.57 31.41 -13.02
N TRP A 441 18.60 32.14 -13.57
CA TRP A 441 18.55 32.54 -14.99
C TRP A 441 19.68 33.47 -15.41
N ASP A 442 20.22 34.25 -14.46
CA ASP A 442 21.39 35.12 -14.68
C ASP A 442 22.69 34.33 -14.86
N LEU A 443 22.68 33.05 -14.47
CA LEU A 443 23.81 32.13 -14.57
C LEU A 443 23.58 31.03 -15.63
N ALA A 444 22.61 31.22 -16.54
CA ALA A 444 22.26 30.23 -17.55
C ALA A 444 23.43 29.88 -18.51
N LEU A 445 24.35 30.81 -18.73
CA LEU A 445 25.56 30.62 -19.54
C LEU A 445 26.86 30.67 -18.72
N ASP A 446 26.79 30.50 -17.39
CA ASP A 446 27.98 30.45 -16.55
C ASP A 446 28.92 29.31 -16.98
N PRO A 447 30.25 29.52 -17.01
CA PRO A 447 31.22 28.46 -17.35
C PRO A 447 31.14 27.22 -16.46
N SER A 448 30.62 27.38 -15.23
CA SER A 448 30.24 26.32 -14.30
C SER A 448 28.72 26.08 -14.36
N PRO A 449 28.24 25.06 -15.09
CA PRO A 449 26.82 24.73 -15.20
C PRO A 449 26.12 24.51 -13.85
N GLN A 450 26.89 24.17 -12.81
CA GLN A 450 26.40 23.92 -11.46
C GLN A 450 26.06 25.20 -10.69
N ALA A 451 26.69 26.34 -11.03
CA ALA A 451 26.57 27.59 -10.27
C ALA A 451 25.10 28.06 -10.17
N ARG A 452 24.31 27.88 -11.23
CA ARG A 452 22.88 28.24 -11.25
C ARG A 452 22.01 27.45 -10.26
N HIS A 453 22.48 26.27 -9.82
CA HIS A 453 21.78 25.39 -8.88
C HIS A 453 22.14 25.67 -7.41
N HIS A 454 23.15 26.52 -7.15
CA HIS A 454 23.61 26.81 -5.79
C HIS A 454 22.51 27.44 -4.94
N TRP A 455 21.74 28.37 -5.52
CA TRP A 455 20.64 29.03 -4.81
C TRP A 455 19.59 28.03 -4.33
N PHE A 456 19.15 27.12 -5.20
CA PHE A 456 18.18 26.08 -4.86
C PHE A 456 18.69 25.19 -3.73
N ALA A 457 19.91 24.67 -3.87
CA ALA A 457 20.52 23.79 -2.88
C ALA A 457 20.71 24.47 -1.53
N ALA A 458 21.06 25.75 -1.50
CA ALA A 458 21.20 26.53 -0.27
C ALA A 458 19.83 26.80 0.38
N THR A 459 18.83 27.22 -0.40
CA THR A 459 17.49 27.59 0.08
C THR A 459 16.75 26.39 0.67
N PHE A 460 16.83 25.23 0.00
CA PHE A 460 16.13 24.01 0.39
C PHE A 460 17.05 23.01 1.11
N ALA A 461 18.16 23.49 1.69
CA ALA A 461 19.05 22.67 2.49
C ALA A 461 18.28 21.91 3.59
N GLY A 462 18.57 20.62 3.71
CA GLY A 462 17.91 19.69 4.62
C GLY A 462 16.74 18.91 4.02
N LEU A 463 16.20 19.34 2.87
CA LEU A 463 15.21 18.57 2.11
C LEU A 463 15.94 17.78 1.01
N PRO A 464 15.67 16.47 0.82
CA PRO A 464 16.33 15.70 -0.24
C PRO A 464 15.98 16.21 -1.64
N HIS A 465 17.02 16.45 -2.44
CA HIS A 465 16.93 16.82 -3.86
C HIS A 465 18.10 16.20 -4.66
N PRO A 466 18.13 16.27 -6.01
CA PRO A 466 19.15 15.60 -6.84
C PRO A 466 20.60 16.12 -6.74
N ASP A 467 20.87 17.07 -5.85
CA ASP A 467 22.19 17.70 -5.66
C ASP A 467 22.89 18.25 -6.94
N LEU A 468 22.15 18.96 -7.79
CA LEU A 468 22.65 19.46 -9.09
C LEU A 468 23.77 20.50 -8.97
N GLN A 469 23.95 21.11 -7.79
CA GLN A 469 25.08 21.97 -7.45
C GLN A 469 26.43 21.23 -7.44
N LEU A 470 26.43 19.89 -7.33
CA LEU A 470 27.66 19.10 -7.31
C LEU A 470 28.14 18.80 -8.73
N ALA A 471 29.41 19.07 -9.00
CA ALA A 471 30.04 18.78 -10.29
C ALA A 471 30.25 17.27 -10.51
N ASP A 472 30.59 16.52 -9.44
CA ASP A 472 30.72 15.06 -9.52
C ASP A 472 29.34 14.40 -9.55
N LEU A 473 28.96 13.89 -10.73
CA LEU A 473 27.71 13.17 -10.94
C LEU A 473 27.55 11.96 -10.03
N ARG A 474 28.63 11.36 -9.51
CA ARG A 474 28.57 10.21 -8.57
C ARG A 474 28.24 10.64 -7.15
N ALA A 475 28.65 11.85 -6.76
CA ALA A 475 28.34 12.43 -5.46
C ALA A 475 26.87 12.90 -5.35
N ARG A 476 26.20 13.09 -6.48
CA ARG A 476 24.79 13.47 -6.51
C ARG A 476 23.88 12.40 -5.93
N ARG A 477 22.87 12.85 -5.19
CA ARG A 477 21.78 12.00 -4.71
C ARG A 477 20.92 11.56 -5.88
N LEU A 478 20.79 10.24 -6.00
CA LEU A 478 19.89 9.62 -6.97
C LEU A 478 18.67 9.01 -6.26
N TYR A 479 18.89 8.26 -5.18
CA TYR A 479 17.83 7.55 -4.49
C TYR A 479 17.56 8.09 -3.10
N VAL A 480 16.27 8.15 -2.74
CA VAL A 480 15.80 8.24 -1.36
C VAL A 480 14.97 6.99 -1.07
N GLY A 481 15.43 6.16 -0.12
CA GLY A 481 14.85 4.85 0.17
C GLY A 481 14.08 4.80 1.48
N TYR A 482 12.99 4.05 1.48
CA TYR A 482 12.13 3.73 2.62
C TYR A 482 12.13 2.21 2.81
N PRO A 483 13.18 1.66 3.46
CA PRO A 483 13.39 0.21 3.55
C PRO A 483 12.25 -0.53 4.24
N GLY A 484 11.66 0.05 5.28
CA GLY A 484 10.53 -0.56 6.01
C GLY A 484 9.32 -0.83 5.11
N PHE A 485 9.16 -0.05 4.03
CA PHE A 485 8.08 -0.20 3.06
C PHE A 485 8.51 -0.89 1.75
N GLY A 486 9.82 -1.00 1.48
CA GLY A 486 10.33 -1.44 0.18
C GLY A 486 9.98 -0.45 -0.93
N LEU A 487 10.12 0.85 -0.67
CA LEU A 487 9.89 1.93 -1.65
C LEU A 487 11.15 2.77 -1.78
N ARG A 488 11.44 3.26 -2.97
CA ARG A 488 12.44 4.31 -3.17
C ARG A 488 12.04 5.25 -4.28
N PHE A 489 12.48 6.49 -4.16
CA PHE A 489 12.33 7.51 -5.19
C PHE A 489 13.66 7.74 -5.89
N ALA A 490 13.66 7.73 -7.21
CA ALA A 490 14.75 8.23 -8.04
C ALA A 490 14.50 9.73 -8.31
N LEU A 491 15.33 10.60 -7.76
CA LEU A 491 15.22 12.05 -7.96
C LEU A 491 16.10 12.43 -9.15
N LEU A 492 15.48 12.83 -10.26
CA LEU A 492 16.17 13.15 -11.51
C LEU A 492 16.08 14.64 -11.77
N GLY A 493 17.24 15.30 -11.86
CA GLY A 493 17.28 16.69 -12.31
C GLY A 493 16.99 16.76 -13.79
N SER A 494 15.75 17.00 -14.18
CA SER A 494 15.45 17.33 -15.58
C SER A 494 15.85 18.77 -15.91
N ALA A 495 15.90 19.67 -14.91
CA ALA A 495 16.38 21.05 -15.00
C ALA A 495 17.92 21.17 -15.01
N GLU A 496 18.65 20.06 -15.24
CA GLU A 496 20.08 19.98 -14.97
C GLU A 496 20.90 20.99 -15.76
N SER A 497 20.52 21.26 -17.00
CA SER A 497 21.34 22.09 -17.88
C SER A 497 20.81 23.49 -18.14
N GLY A 498 19.81 23.97 -17.38
CA GLY A 498 19.43 25.37 -17.45
C GLY A 498 18.12 25.79 -16.79
N GLY A 499 17.89 27.10 -16.91
CA GLY A 499 16.59 27.78 -16.85
C GLY A 499 16.57 28.80 -18.00
N GLU A 500 15.55 29.64 -18.09
CA GLU A 500 15.51 30.69 -19.13
C GLU A 500 16.73 31.63 -18.98
N ALA A 501 17.31 32.10 -20.08
CA ALA A 501 18.36 33.11 -20.01
C ALA A 501 17.74 34.49 -19.71
N ALA A 502 18.18 35.11 -18.60
CA ALA A 502 17.65 36.40 -18.17
C ALA A 502 18.04 37.57 -19.10
N ARG A 503 19.17 37.46 -19.80
CA ARG A 503 19.74 38.51 -20.66
C ARG A 503 19.49 38.22 -22.14
N ASP A 504 19.20 39.26 -22.91
CA ASP A 504 18.98 39.14 -24.36
C ASP A 504 20.21 38.57 -25.09
N GLU A 505 21.41 39.03 -24.74
CA GLU A 505 22.66 38.53 -25.31
C GLU A 505 22.85 37.02 -25.09
N ASP A 506 22.47 36.53 -23.91
CA ASP A 506 22.53 35.11 -23.58
C ASP A 506 21.46 34.32 -24.36
N ARG A 507 20.26 34.88 -24.55
CA ARG A 507 19.21 34.30 -25.41
C ARG A 507 19.66 34.18 -26.87
N GLU A 508 20.30 35.21 -27.42
CA GLU A 508 20.85 35.18 -28.78
C GLU A 508 21.95 34.13 -28.91
N ARG A 509 22.83 34.02 -27.91
CA ARG A 509 23.88 33.00 -27.89
C ARG A 509 23.30 31.58 -27.83
N LEU A 510 22.28 31.34 -27.00
CA LEU A 510 21.56 30.07 -26.95
C LEU A 510 20.91 29.73 -28.29
N ARG A 511 20.27 30.70 -28.94
CA ARG A 511 19.70 30.52 -30.28
C ARG A 511 20.77 30.09 -31.29
N GLY A 512 21.94 30.72 -31.27
CA GLY A 512 23.07 30.31 -32.12
C GLY A 512 23.54 28.88 -31.85
N ILE A 513 23.52 28.42 -30.59
CA ILE A 513 23.85 27.03 -30.24
C ILE A 513 22.76 26.07 -30.78
N GLN A 514 21.49 26.41 -30.61
CA GLN A 514 20.35 25.64 -31.13
C GLN A 514 20.39 25.50 -32.65
N GLU A 515 20.69 26.59 -33.37
CA GLU A 515 20.81 26.60 -34.84
C GLU A 515 21.94 25.68 -35.32
N ARG A 516 23.11 25.70 -34.64
CA ARG A 516 24.22 24.78 -34.93
C ARG A 516 23.83 23.32 -34.69
N TYR A 517 23.11 23.05 -33.60
CA TYR A 517 22.61 21.72 -33.30
C TYR A 517 21.62 21.23 -34.38
N ALA A 518 20.64 22.07 -34.75
CA ALA A 518 19.67 21.77 -35.80
C ALA A 518 20.36 21.51 -37.15
N ALA A 519 21.36 22.30 -37.51
CA ALA A 519 22.15 22.10 -38.72
C ALA A 519 22.93 20.77 -38.71
N ALA A 520 23.55 20.42 -37.57
CA ALA A 520 24.26 19.15 -37.41
C ALA A 520 23.30 17.94 -37.49
N ALA A 521 22.10 18.06 -36.92
CA ALA A 521 21.07 17.02 -36.99
C ALA A 521 20.51 16.83 -38.41
N GLY A 522 20.30 17.92 -39.16
CA GLY A 522 19.80 17.88 -40.53
C GLY A 522 20.79 17.22 -41.52
N GLY A 523 22.10 17.36 -41.29
CA GLY A 523 23.14 16.74 -42.13
C GLY A 523 23.20 15.21 -42.03
N ALA A 524 22.80 14.63 -40.90
CA ALA A 524 22.88 13.19 -40.67
C ALA A 524 21.78 12.36 -41.38
N GLY A 525 20.72 13.01 -41.89
CA GLY A 525 19.55 12.35 -42.47
C GLY A 525 19.55 12.19 -43.99
N GLY A 526 20.53 12.76 -44.71
CA GLY A 526 20.48 12.92 -46.17
C GLY A 526 20.88 11.70 -47.02
N ASP A 527 21.76 10.82 -46.53
CA ASP A 527 22.45 9.86 -47.41
C ASP A 527 21.89 8.43 -47.39
N GLY A 528 20.81 8.18 -46.64
CA GLY A 528 20.30 6.81 -46.38
C GLY A 528 19.09 6.33 -47.17
N ALA A 529 18.38 7.22 -47.89
CA ALA A 529 17.07 6.90 -48.49
C ALA A 529 17.07 7.12 -50.02
N GLY A 530 17.88 6.35 -50.76
CA GLY A 530 18.01 6.51 -52.21
C GLY A 530 18.48 5.26 -52.95
N GLY A 531 17.93 4.09 -52.63
CA GLY A 531 18.11 2.88 -53.44
C GLY A 531 16.92 2.63 -54.35
N GLY A 532 17.05 2.89 -55.66
CA GLY A 532 16.14 2.32 -56.66
C GLY A 532 15.83 3.21 -57.87
N GLY A 533 16.82 3.49 -58.72
CA GLY A 533 16.57 4.19 -59.99
C GLY A 533 17.73 4.01 -60.97
N ALA A 534 17.69 2.92 -61.72
CA ALA A 534 18.59 2.70 -62.85
C ALA A 534 18.31 3.72 -63.97
N GLY A 535 19.36 4.34 -64.51
CA GLY A 535 19.34 4.87 -65.87
C GLY A 535 19.98 6.24 -66.07
N GLY A 536 20.98 6.28 -66.96
CA GLY A 536 21.25 7.48 -67.78
C GLY A 536 22.53 8.21 -67.44
N GLY A 537 23.58 7.97 -68.23
CA GLY A 537 24.86 8.66 -68.13
C GLY A 537 24.79 10.14 -68.51
N GLY A 538 25.66 10.92 -67.87
CA GLY A 538 25.92 12.32 -68.19
C GLY A 538 27.21 12.75 -67.52
N ALA A 539 28.30 12.75 -68.27
CA ALA A 539 29.58 13.29 -67.84
C ALA A 539 29.53 14.83 -67.91
N GLY A 540 29.91 15.51 -66.83
CA GLY A 540 30.13 16.95 -66.87
C GLY A 540 30.43 17.60 -65.53
N GLY A 541 31.65 18.13 -65.40
CA GLY A 541 31.91 19.38 -64.68
C GLY A 541 32.24 19.27 -63.20
N GLY A 542 33.53 19.16 -62.89
CA GLY A 542 34.07 19.27 -61.54
C GLY A 542 33.88 20.67 -60.95
N GLY A 543 33.21 20.71 -59.81
CA GLY A 543 33.35 21.76 -58.80
C GLY A 543 33.59 21.05 -57.48
N ALA A 544 34.83 21.03 -57.01
CA ALA A 544 35.17 20.50 -55.69
C ALA A 544 34.61 21.46 -54.63
N ALA A 545 33.32 21.32 -54.32
CA ALA A 545 32.74 21.85 -53.09
C ALA A 545 33.42 21.09 -51.95
N GLY A 546 34.25 21.80 -51.18
CA GLY A 546 34.99 21.24 -50.06
C GLY A 546 34.04 20.45 -49.16
N ALA A 547 34.39 19.19 -48.89
CA ALA A 547 33.64 18.36 -47.95
C ALA A 547 33.42 19.16 -46.66
N PRO A 548 32.18 19.27 -46.16
CA PRO A 548 31.93 19.95 -44.91
C PRO A 548 32.83 19.30 -43.84
N ALA A 549 33.59 20.13 -43.13
CA ALA A 549 34.46 19.66 -42.05
C ALA A 549 33.65 18.75 -41.13
N ASP A 550 34.20 17.58 -40.78
CA ASP A 550 33.60 16.61 -39.86
C ASP A 550 33.19 17.34 -38.58
N VAL A 551 31.92 17.71 -38.48
CA VAL A 551 31.36 18.31 -37.28
C VAL A 551 31.33 17.18 -36.26
N ASP A 552 32.11 17.29 -35.18
CA ASP A 552 32.01 16.35 -34.06
C ASP A 552 30.64 16.54 -33.41
N ILE A 553 29.65 15.78 -33.90
CA ILE A 553 28.27 15.77 -33.42
C ILE A 553 28.26 15.51 -31.92
N ALA A 554 29.17 14.69 -31.40
CA ALA A 554 29.25 14.43 -29.97
C ALA A 554 29.72 15.66 -29.18
N ALA A 555 30.60 16.50 -29.73
CA ALA A 555 30.96 17.78 -29.12
C ALA A 555 29.80 18.77 -29.15
N VAL A 556 29.06 18.87 -30.26
CA VAL A 556 27.88 19.75 -30.36
C VAL A 556 26.78 19.31 -29.39
N VAL A 557 26.53 18.00 -29.27
CA VAL A 557 25.59 17.45 -28.28
C VAL A 557 26.05 17.76 -26.87
N ARG A 558 27.33 17.55 -26.52
CA ARG A 558 27.87 17.87 -25.18
C ARG A 558 27.79 19.36 -24.85
N ASP A 559 27.98 20.23 -25.84
CA ASP A 559 27.84 21.69 -25.69
C ASP A 559 26.36 22.05 -25.47
N PHE A 560 25.45 21.45 -26.24
CA PHE A 560 24.01 21.64 -26.09
C PHE A 560 23.48 21.13 -24.72
N GLU A 561 23.91 19.94 -24.31
CA GLU A 561 23.62 19.34 -23.00
C GLU A 561 24.11 20.18 -21.83
N ARG A 562 24.95 21.20 -22.03
CA ARG A 562 25.36 22.15 -20.98
C ARG A 562 24.37 23.29 -20.78
N HIS A 563 23.52 23.54 -21.76
CA HIS A 563 22.73 24.77 -21.85
C HIS A 563 21.22 24.54 -21.88
N ASP A 564 20.78 23.31 -22.14
CA ASP A 564 19.36 22.97 -22.25
C ASP A 564 18.73 22.56 -20.89
N PRO A 565 17.71 23.29 -20.38
CA PRO A 565 17.03 22.98 -19.13
C PRO A 565 16.29 21.65 -19.10
N ALA A 566 16.25 20.83 -20.15
CA ALA A 566 15.48 19.60 -20.21
C ALA A 566 16.34 18.37 -20.50
N VAL A 567 17.55 18.30 -19.97
CA VAL A 567 18.44 17.12 -20.09
C VAL A 567 18.63 16.46 -18.73
N ILE A 568 18.64 15.13 -18.70
CA ILE A 568 19.09 14.36 -17.55
C ILE A 568 20.49 13.84 -17.85
N ALA A 569 21.50 14.13 -17.01
CA ALA A 569 22.85 13.71 -17.32
C ALA A 569 22.98 12.20 -17.47
N ARG A 570 23.69 11.79 -18.51
CA ARG A 570 23.96 10.39 -18.82
C ARG A 570 24.59 9.63 -17.65
N GLY A 571 25.55 10.23 -16.94
CA GLY A 571 26.17 9.60 -15.77
C GLY A 571 25.21 9.33 -14.61
N VAL A 572 24.08 10.06 -14.52
CA VAL A 572 22.99 9.78 -13.58
C VAL A 572 22.13 8.63 -14.10
N LEU A 573 21.78 8.64 -15.40
CA LEU A 573 21.04 7.54 -16.03
C LEU A 573 21.77 6.20 -15.93
N ASP A 574 23.09 6.19 -16.09
CA ASP A 574 23.94 4.99 -16.00
C ASP A 574 23.96 4.39 -14.57
N ARG A 575 23.59 5.18 -13.54
CA ARG A 575 23.48 4.74 -12.14
C ARG A 575 22.11 4.18 -11.79
N LEU A 576 21.11 4.36 -12.65
CA LEU A 576 19.79 3.78 -12.44
C LEU A 576 19.91 2.26 -12.48
N SER A 577 19.39 1.60 -11.45
CA SER A 577 19.46 0.15 -11.29
C SER A 577 18.15 -0.37 -10.72
N ALA A 578 17.81 -1.63 -10.97
CA ALA A 578 16.69 -2.29 -10.27
C ALA A 578 17.16 -2.78 -8.89
N GLU A 579 16.30 -2.71 -7.88
CA GLU A 579 16.58 -3.22 -6.54
C GLU A 579 15.47 -4.16 -6.08
N ARG A 580 15.86 -5.36 -5.65
CA ARG A 580 14.92 -6.41 -5.29
C ARG A 580 14.16 -6.01 -4.03
N GLY A 581 12.85 -6.21 -4.03
CA GLY A 581 11.98 -5.86 -2.91
C GLY A 581 11.62 -4.36 -2.85
N TYR A 582 12.12 -3.56 -3.80
CA TYR A 582 11.78 -2.15 -3.90
C TYR A 582 10.87 -1.86 -5.09
N VAL A 583 9.78 -1.15 -4.85
CA VAL A 583 9.11 -0.38 -5.90
C VAL A 583 9.87 0.93 -6.11
N THR A 584 10.19 1.23 -7.37
CA THR A 584 10.92 2.46 -7.74
C THR A 584 9.96 3.45 -8.40
N VAL A 585 9.89 4.67 -7.85
CA VAL A 585 9.16 5.80 -8.44
C VAL A 585 10.20 6.85 -8.86
N ALA A 586 10.20 7.29 -10.11
CA ALA A 586 11.05 8.39 -10.53
C ALA A 586 10.30 9.71 -10.42
N ALA A 587 10.99 10.77 -10.01
CA ALA A 587 10.48 12.13 -9.99
C ALA A 587 11.41 13.01 -10.82
N LEU A 588 10.83 13.81 -11.71
CA LEU A 588 11.50 14.83 -12.51
C LEU A 588 10.54 16.00 -12.74
N HIS A 589 10.97 17.12 -13.30
CA HIS A 589 10.07 18.25 -13.59
C HIS A 589 9.52 18.20 -15.03
N HIS A 590 10.39 18.19 -16.03
CA HIS A 590 10.00 18.16 -17.45
C HIS A 590 9.47 16.77 -17.85
N PRO A 591 8.43 16.66 -18.69
CA PRO A 591 7.86 15.37 -19.08
C PRO A 591 8.80 14.55 -19.99
N LEU A 592 8.77 13.23 -19.86
CA LEU A 592 9.48 12.29 -20.76
C LEU A 592 8.71 11.98 -22.05
N THR A 593 7.43 12.34 -22.07
CA THR A 593 6.47 11.94 -23.10
C THR A 593 5.68 13.18 -23.49
N PRO A 594 5.37 13.37 -24.78
CA PRO A 594 4.51 14.46 -25.20
C PRO A 594 3.19 14.44 -24.41
N VAL A 595 2.92 15.53 -23.69
CA VAL A 595 1.64 15.79 -23.02
C VAL A 595 0.72 16.44 -24.07
N PRO A 596 -0.58 16.11 -24.13
CA PRO A 596 -1.52 16.65 -25.12
C PRO A 596 -1.91 18.12 -24.84
N THR A 597 -0.92 18.97 -24.61
CA THR A 597 -1.04 20.43 -24.46
C THR A 597 -0.77 21.11 -25.81
N VAL A 598 -1.34 22.31 -25.99
CA VAL A 598 -1.11 23.19 -27.16
C VAL A 598 0.18 24.01 -27.04
N GLU A 599 0.93 23.84 -25.95
CA GLU A 599 2.16 24.57 -25.71
C GLU A 599 3.27 24.10 -26.66
N VAL A 600 3.69 25.02 -27.54
CA VAL A 600 4.88 24.88 -28.37
C VAL A 600 5.93 25.84 -27.82
N ALA A 601 6.56 25.44 -26.71
CA ALA A 601 7.68 26.15 -26.12
C ALA A 601 8.99 25.36 -26.34
N PRO A 602 10.14 26.05 -26.46
CA PRO A 602 11.42 25.42 -26.22
C PRO A 602 11.35 24.69 -24.87
N TYR A 603 11.85 23.45 -24.80
CA TYR A 603 11.98 22.67 -23.57
C TYR A 603 10.69 22.12 -22.95
N SER A 604 9.60 22.00 -23.72
CA SER A 604 8.33 21.40 -23.26
C SER A 604 8.43 19.94 -22.78
N GLY A 605 9.58 19.28 -22.99
CA GLY A 605 9.87 17.94 -22.49
C GLY A 605 11.36 17.63 -22.53
N VAL A 606 11.73 16.49 -21.93
CA VAL A 606 13.14 16.06 -21.81
C VAL A 606 13.75 15.76 -23.19
N VAL A 607 14.82 16.45 -23.55
CA VAL A 607 15.51 16.32 -24.85
C VAL A 607 16.04 14.91 -25.07
N ASN A 608 16.69 14.32 -24.06
CA ASN A 608 17.19 12.95 -24.12
C ASN A 608 16.20 11.90 -23.59
N ALA A 609 14.88 12.18 -23.68
CA ALA A 609 13.83 11.32 -23.15
C ALA A 609 13.92 9.86 -23.61
N GLY A 610 14.36 9.59 -24.84
CA GLY A 610 14.56 8.22 -25.34
C GLY A 610 15.59 7.42 -24.52
N GLN A 611 16.70 8.06 -24.12
CA GLN A 611 17.73 7.43 -23.29
C GLN A 611 17.23 7.27 -21.85
N ALA A 612 16.61 8.31 -21.30
CA ALA A 612 16.04 8.29 -19.95
C ALA A 612 15.00 7.18 -19.79
N ARG A 613 14.07 7.05 -20.74
CA ARG A 613 13.04 5.98 -20.72
C ARG A 613 13.65 4.59 -20.76
N ARG A 614 14.67 4.35 -21.58
CA ARG A 614 15.39 3.07 -21.62
C ARG A 614 16.04 2.75 -20.28
N ALA A 615 16.75 3.72 -19.69
CA ALA A 615 17.39 3.55 -18.39
C ALA A 615 16.37 3.28 -17.27
N LEU A 616 15.24 4.00 -17.26
CA LEU A 616 14.17 3.83 -16.28
C LEU A 616 13.48 2.47 -16.39
N ALA A 617 13.21 1.98 -17.61
CA ALA A 617 12.66 0.65 -17.84
C ALA A 617 13.65 -0.45 -17.42
N ALA A 618 14.94 -0.31 -17.75
CA ALA A 618 15.98 -1.23 -17.33
C ALA A 618 16.12 -1.29 -15.80
N ALA A 619 15.95 -0.14 -15.13
CA ALA A 619 15.92 -0.02 -13.67
C ALA A 619 14.60 -0.47 -13.03
N ARG A 620 13.65 -0.99 -13.82
CA ARG A 620 12.32 -1.43 -13.37
C ARG A 620 11.56 -0.34 -12.61
N THR A 621 11.61 0.89 -13.13
CA THR A 621 10.84 2.01 -12.60
C THR A 621 9.36 1.78 -12.87
N SER A 622 8.54 1.81 -11.82
CA SER A 622 7.10 1.52 -11.92
C SER A 622 6.30 2.73 -12.38
N LEU A 623 6.67 3.91 -11.88
CA LEU A 623 5.95 5.16 -12.07
C LEU A 623 6.95 6.31 -12.20
N VAL A 624 6.65 7.24 -13.10
CA VAL A 624 7.35 8.51 -13.30
C VAL A 624 6.39 9.64 -12.93
N LEU A 625 6.82 10.54 -12.07
CA LEU A 625 6.11 11.73 -11.63
C LEU A 625 6.75 12.97 -12.29
N HIS A 626 5.96 13.82 -12.93
CA HIS A 626 6.45 15.08 -13.50
C HIS A 626 5.47 16.25 -13.35
N GLY A 627 5.94 17.45 -13.68
CA GLY A 627 5.18 18.70 -13.68
C GLY A 627 5.32 19.44 -15.01
N HIS A 628 5.61 20.74 -14.93
CA HIS A 628 6.01 21.66 -16.00
C HIS A 628 4.87 22.10 -16.93
N THR A 629 4.06 21.16 -17.42
CA THR A 629 3.01 21.48 -18.40
C THR A 629 1.73 22.00 -17.78
N HIS A 630 1.69 22.14 -16.44
CA HIS A 630 0.53 22.54 -15.62
C HIS A 630 -0.74 21.69 -15.80
N GLU A 631 -0.66 20.61 -16.57
CA GLU A 631 -1.77 19.73 -16.93
C GLU A 631 -1.66 18.38 -16.22
N ALA A 632 -2.82 17.89 -15.74
CA ALA A 632 -2.93 16.52 -15.27
C ALA A 632 -2.79 15.55 -16.43
N PHE A 633 -1.83 14.63 -16.34
CA PHE A 633 -1.54 13.67 -17.40
C PHE A 633 -1.34 12.27 -16.80
N ALA A 634 -1.84 11.24 -17.49
CA ALA A 634 -1.58 9.86 -17.14
C ALA A 634 -1.31 9.05 -18.41
N ALA A 635 -0.21 8.30 -18.41
CA ALA A 635 0.17 7.45 -19.53
C ALA A 635 0.86 6.16 -19.11
N ALA A 636 0.98 5.28 -20.10
CA ALA A 636 1.46 3.92 -20.00
C ALA A 636 2.43 3.67 -21.15
N GLU A 637 3.71 3.54 -20.87
CA GLU A 637 4.72 3.30 -21.90
C GLU A 637 5.38 1.94 -21.74
N ARG A 638 5.39 1.16 -22.82
CA ARG A 638 6.06 -0.14 -22.89
C ARG A 638 7.11 -0.09 -23.99
N LEU A 639 8.39 -0.19 -23.61
CA LEU A 639 9.48 -0.23 -24.57
C LEU A 639 9.63 -1.64 -25.14
N LEU A 640 9.48 -1.77 -26.46
CA LEU A 640 9.70 -3.03 -27.18
C LEU A 640 11.19 -3.19 -27.50
N GLY A 641 11.72 -4.42 -27.35
CA GLY A 641 13.10 -4.75 -27.71
C GLY A 641 14.19 -4.25 -26.75
N ALA A 642 13.84 -3.65 -25.61
CA ALA A 642 14.79 -3.11 -24.61
C ALA A 642 15.12 -4.08 -23.46
N GLY A 643 14.84 -5.38 -23.63
CA GLY A 643 14.97 -6.41 -22.58
C GLY A 643 13.62 -7.06 -22.24
N PRO A 644 13.49 -7.69 -21.06
CA PRO A 644 12.20 -8.20 -20.59
C PRO A 644 11.15 -7.08 -20.63
N PRO A 645 9.93 -7.35 -21.11
CA PRO A 645 8.92 -6.31 -21.22
C PRO A 645 8.64 -5.71 -19.85
N TRP A 646 8.74 -4.39 -19.76
CA TRP A 646 8.43 -3.63 -18.57
C TRP A 646 7.62 -2.40 -18.98
N THR A 647 6.48 -2.21 -18.34
CA THR A 647 5.64 -1.05 -18.56
C THR A 647 5.87 -0.01 -17.48
N VAL A 648 6.24 1.20 -17.89
CA VAL A 648 6.42 2.36 -17.02
C VAL A 648 5.13 3.19 -17.07
N ARG A 649 4.57 3.53 -15.91
CA ARG A 649 3.49 4.51 -15.82
C ARG A 649 4.05 5.91 -15.68
N ILE A 650 3.32 6.90 -16.18
CA ILE A 650 3.70 8.31 -16.13
C ILE A 650 2.51 9.09 -15.59
N ALA A 651 2.74 9.95 -14.61
CA ALA A 651 1.74 10.83 -14.02
C ALA A 651 2.27 12.26 -13.95
N GLY A 652 1.70 13.15 -14.76
CA GLY A 652 1.91 14.59 -14.70
C GLY A 652 0.96 15.21 -13.69
N ALA A 653 1.48 16.02 -12.76
CA ALA A 653 0.65 16.82 -11.87
C ALA A 653 0.20 18.08 -12.61
N PRO A 654 -1.09 18.48 -12.48
CA PRO A 654 -1.45 19.85 -12.81
C PRO A 654 -0.72 20.82 -11.89
N ALA A 655 -0.65 22.09 -12.25
CA ALA A 655 -0.07 23.08 -11.36
C ALA A 655 -0.86 23.12 -10.04
N LEU A 656 -0.16 23.16 -8.91
CA LEU A 656 -0.86 23.33 -7.63
C LEU A 656 -1.38 24.76 -7.50
N ALA A 657 -0.61 25.73 -8.00
CA ALA A 657 -1.01 27.12 -8.03
C ALA A 657 -0.56 27.79 -9.33
N SER A 658 -1.55 28.06 -10.19
CA SER A 658 -1.35 28.78 -11.43
C SER A 658 -1.64 30.28 -11.32
N ARG A 659 -1.01 31.04 -12.22
CA ARG A 659 -1.37 32.42 -12.58
C ARG A 659 -2.66 32.48 -13.40
N ASP A 660 -2.92 31.47 -14.23
CA ASP A 660 -4.00 31.46 -15.20
C ASP A 660 -5.23 30.75 -14.65
N THR A 661 -6.39 31.42 -14.71
CA THR A 661 -7.65 30.91 -14.14
C THR A 661 -8.21 29.71 -14.89
N ASP A 662 -7.76 29.50 -16.13
CA ASP A 662 -8.17 28.36 -16.96
C ASP A 662 -7.41 27.08 -16.58
N GLU A 663 -6.27 27.23 -15.90
CA GLU A 663 -5.51 26.10 -15.38
C GLU A 663 -6.20 25.54 -14.14
N ARG A 664 -6.68 24.30 -14.26
CA ARG A 664 -7.39 23.61 -13.18
C ARG A 664 -6.37 23.16 -12.14
N ASN A 665 -6.13 24.02 -11.15
CA ASN A 665 -5.24 23.75 -10.02
C ASN A 665 -5.52 22.37 -9.42
N GLY A 666 -4.46 21.63 -9.06
CA GLY A 666 -4.63 20.24 -8.63
C GLY A 666 -3.37 19.60 -8.07
N TYR A 667 -3.48 18.32 -7.76
CA TYR A 667 -2.34 17.46 -7.43
C TYR A 667 -2.65 16.01 -7.76
N ASN A 668 -1.65 15.15 -7.70
CA ASN A 668 -1.85 13.70 -7.79
C ASN A 668 -1.78 13.05 -6.41
N GLU A 669 -2.68 12.12 -6.12
CA GLU A 669 -2.54 11.17 -5.02
C GLU A 669 -1.99 9.85 -5.58
N LEU A 670 -0.83 9.45 -5.06
CA LEU A 670 -0.26 8.13 -5.23
C LEU A 670 -0.52 7.31 -3.97
N PHE A 671 -0.99 6.10 -4.16
CA PHE A 671 -1.20 5.12 -3.11
C PHE A 671 -0.32 3.92 -3.41
N VAL A 672 0.52 3.52 -2.45
CA VAL A 672 1.39 2.36 -2.57
C VAL A 672 0.99 1.36 -1.50
N ALA A 673 0.73 0.11 -1.88
CA ALA A 673 0.40 -0.97 -0.97
C ALA A 673 1.35 -2.14 -1.19
N ARG A 674 1.89 -2.71 -0.10
CA ARG A 674 2.63 -3.96 -0.15
C ARG A 674 1.65 -5.13 -0.10
N GLU A 675 1.84 -6.14 -0.95
CA GLU A 675 0.93 -7.29 -1.10
C GLU A 675 1.52 -8.59 -0.51
N GLY A 676 2.53 -8.47 0.36
CA GLY A 676 3.32 -9.60 0.84
C GLY A 676 4.34 -10.10 -0.21
N GLY A 677 5.30 -10.94 0.23
CA GLY A 677 6.29 -11.55 -0.68
C GLY A 677 7.19 -10.56 -1.42
N GLY A 678 7.31 -9.32 -0.94
CA GLY A 678 8.08 -8.25 -1.59
C GLY A 678 7.41 -7.68 -2.85
N THR A 679 6.10 -7.87 -3.03
CA THR A 679 5.33 -7.30 -4.15
C THR A 679 4.55 -6.07 -3.71
N HIS A 680 4.27 -5.19 -4.68
CA HIS A 680 3.53 -3.94 -4.46
C HIS A 680 2.42 -3.77 -5.49
N THR A 681 1.40 -3.01 -5.09
CA THR A 681 0.35 -2.47 -5.94
C THR A 681 0.38 -0.94 -5.80
N LEU A 682 0.25 -0.23 -6.91
CA LEU A 682 0.12 1.22 -6.93
C LEU A 682 -1.26 1.60 -7.42
N ALA A 683 -1.79 2.70 -6.91
CA ALA A 683 -2.95 3.38 -7.47
C ALA A 683 -2.66 4.88 -7.55
N VAL A 684 -3.12 5.52 -8.62
CA VAL A 684 -2.94 6.97 -8.84
C VAL A 684 -4.28 7.57 -9.22
N ARG A 685 -4.57 8.77 -8.68
CA ARG A 685 -5.64 9.66 -9.17
C ARG A 685 -5.18 11.10 -9.14
N THR A 686 -5.76 11.94 -9.98
CA THR A 686 -5.63 13.39 -9.88
C THR A 686 -6.77 13.94 -9.02
N VAL A 687 -6.47 14.92 -8.16
CA VAL A 687 -7.43 15.70 -7.39
C VAL A 687 -7.39 17.14 -7.90
N ARG A 688 -8.53 17.71 -8.23
CA ARG A 688 -8.64 19.07 -8.79
C ARG A 688 -9.37 20.00 -7.83
N LEU A 689 -8.98 21.26 -7.81
CA LEU A 689 -9.70 22.33 -7.11
C LEU A 689 -10.81 22.85 -8.03
N ASP A 690 -12.01 22.32 -7.87
CA ASP A 690 -13.19 22.68 -8.66
C ASP A 690 -14.22 23.37 -7.74
N GLY A 691 -14.59 24.62 -8.07
CA GLY A 691 -15.58 25.37 -7.29
C GLY A 691 -15.21 25.58 -5.82
N GLY A 692 -13.92 25.69 -5.50
CA GLY A 692 -13.41 25.83 -4.14
C GLY A 692 -13.33 24.51 -3.35
N GLN A 693 -13.58 23.36 -4.00
CA GLN A 693 -13.49 22.03 -3.38
C GLN A 693 -12.48 21.14 -4.09
N TRP A 694 -11.71 20.38 -3.31
CA TRP A 694 -10.79 19.38 -3.83
C TRP A 694 -11.54 18.10 -4.21
N THR A 695 -11.78 17.93 -5.51
CA THR A 695 -12.56 16.82 -6.07
C THR A 695 -11.63 15.74 -6.63
N PRO A 696 -11.69 14.50 -6.12
CA PRO A 696 -10.89 13.40 -6.65
C PRO A 696 -11.45 12.92 -8.00
N GLY A 697 -10.56 12.68 -8.96
CA GLY A 697 -10.86 12.04 -10.23
C GLY A 697 -10.80 10.51 -10.18
N ASP A 698 -10.79 9.91 -11.36
CA ASP A 698 -10.73 8.46 -11.54
C ASP A 698 -9.41 7.87 -11.00
N VAL A 699 -9.50 6.63 -10.52
CA VAL A 699 -8.36 5.89 -9.97
C VAL A 699 -7.90 4.82 -10.96
N TYR A 700 -6.62 4.84 -11.29
CA TYR A 700 -5.97 3.79 -12.08
C TYR A 700 -4.99 3.05 -11.21
N ALA A 701 -5.11 1.72 -11.17
CA ALA A 701 -4.28 0.90 -10.30
C ALA A 701 -3.58 -0.21 -11.08
N PHE A 702 -2.37 -0.56 -10.65
CA PHE A 702 -1.48 -1.45 -11.42
C PHE A 702 -0.43 -2.09 -10.51
N ARG A 703 0.12 -3.23 -10.97
CA ARG A 703 1.33 -3.81 -10.40
C ARG A 703 2.56 -3.30 -11.16
N PRO A 704 3.72 -3.08 -10.50
CA PRO A 704 4.98 -2.73 -11.15
C PRO A 704 5.27 -3.57 -12.40
N GLY A 705 5.48 -2.90 -13.54
CA GLY A 705 5.85 -3.53 -14.80
C GLY A 705 4.73 -4.29 -15.53
N ALA A 706 3.54 -4.43 -14.94
CA ALA A 706 2.43 -5.13 -15.57
C ALA A 706 1.95 -4.40 -16.85
N PRO A 707 1.52 -5.12 -17.89
CA PRO A 707 1.07 -4.50 -19.14
C PRO A 707 -0.23 -3.72 -18.98
N THR A 708 -1.13 -4.17 -18.11
CA THR A 708 -2.49 -3.65 -17.99
C THR A 708 -2.72 -2.97 -16.65
N GLU A 709 -3.41 -1.85 -16.67
CA GLU A 709 -4.12 -1.28 -15.52
C GLU A 709 -5.28 -2.21 -15.14
N ARG A 710 -5.72 -2.10 -13.89
CA ARG A 710 -6.81 -2.87 -13.33
C ARG A 710 -7.69 -1.96 -12.50
N THR A 711 -8.96 -2.31 -12.40
CA THR A 711 -9.82 -1.66 -11.41
C THR A 711 -9.34 -2.05 -10.01
N LEU A 712 -9.65 -1.22 -9.00
CA LEU A 712 -9.37 -1.58 -7.61
C LEU A 712 -10.10 -2.86 -7.20
N THR A 713 -11.30 -3.10 -7.74
CA THR A 713 -12.07 -4.32 -7.54
C THR A 713 -11.28 -5.54 -8.02
N ASP A 714 -10.74 -5.50 -9.24
CA ASP A 714 -9.98 -6.61 -9.81
C ASP A 714 -8.70 -6.87 -9.00
N LEU A 715 -8.02 -5.82 -8.54
CA LEU A 715 -6.82 -5.97 -7.70
C LEU A 715 -7.12 -6.57 -6.34
N CYS A 716 -8.28 -6.28 -5.76
CA CYS A 716 -8.70 -6.91 -4.52
C CYS A 716 -9.01 -8.39 -4.76
N ALA A 717 -9.73 -8.71 -5.83
CA ALA A 717 -10.12 -10.07 -6.20
C ALA A 717 -8.93 -10.98 -6.54
N ASP A 718 -7.86 -10.41 -7.11
CA ASP A 718 -6.75 -11.18 -7.67
C ASP A 718 -6.05 -12.07 -6.64
N ALA A 719 -6.10 -13.38 -6.89
CA ALA A 719 -5.43 -14.43 -6.11
C ALA A 719 -3.93 -14.49 -6.36
#